data_AF-A0A062BSJ7-F1
#
_entry.id   AF-A0A062BSJ7-F1
#
_cell.length_a   1.000
_cell.length_b   1.000
_cell.length_c   1.000
_cell.angle_alpha   90.00
_cell.angle_beta   90.00
_cell.angle_gamma   90.00
#
_symmetry.space_group_name_H-M   'P 1'
#
loop_
_entity.id
_entity.type
_entity.pdbx_description
1 polymer ?
#
loop_
_entity_poly.entity_id
_entity_poly.type
_entity_poly.pdbx_seq_one_letter_code
_entity_poly.pdbx_strand_id
1 'polypeptide(L)'
;MSQPLFEKVAFIGLGLIGSSLARVIVAQKLARHVVAATRSQKTLEDAKALGLIEQGYSDPVEAVQGADLIVLALPVRATQKILEQIKPHICAHTILTDVGSTKGNVVEAAKAVYGTHLPPGFVPGHPIAGSEHTGVYAGKVDLFANHKVILTPLPSSASWAVDKLIELWEAAQAEVICMDVEKHDEVLAHTSHLPHLMAFNLVEQLASREDNLDIFRYAAGGFRDFSRVAASDPQMWHDIFFANKKAILNAVDGFEQQLGIIRKMIENEDSQALMGLLGHAQAARQHFNHMLAQKPLMEKNKVTQQFTILPGNKTFQGKFTVPGDKSVSHRSIMFGAIAEGTTHVTGFLEGEDALATLQAFRDMGVSIEGPKNGEVTIHGVGMHGLKAPASALYMGNSGTSMRLLSGMLAAQKFDTVMTGDASLSKRPMERIAKPLRLMGAQIQTTGEKGTPPVSISGQQKLHGIHYDLPMPSAQVKSGILLAGLWAEGETSVTEPEPTRDHTERMLRAFGYEVKTEGHKISLIGGGKLVGTEIQVPSDISSAAFFMVGAAITQNSDVLLEAVGINPTRTGIIEILKQMGADLTVENERIAGGEPIADIHIRGSRTLKGIHIPEDQVPLAIDEFPALFVAAACAEGQTVLTGAAELRVKESDRIQVMADGLKTMGIDCTPTEDGIIIEGKGKSGDWSAVFTGGEIESHHDHRIAMSFSMAGLRSSGTINIMGTETVATSFPTFTELANKAGLAIQVSE
;
A
#
# COMPACT_ATOMS: atom_id res chain seq x y z
N MET A 1 4.24 2.42 41.29
CA MET A 1 2.89 2.07 40.82
C MET A 1 2.31 3.35 40.23
N SER A 2 2.01 3.36 38.93
CA SER A 2 1.37 4.50 38.27
C SER A 2 0.04 4.80 38.95
N GLN A 3 -0.33 6.08 39.05
CA GLN A 3 -1.68 6.45 39.47
C GLN A 3 -2.69 5.91 38.44
N PRO A 4 -3.85 5.39 38.87
CA PRO A 4 -4.89 4.96 37.95
C PRO A 4 -5.41 6.15 37.14
N LEU A 5 -5.80 5.90 35.89
CA LEU A 5 -6.25 6.90 34.92
C LEU A 5 -7.51 7.66 35.40
N PHE A 6 -8.36 6.94 36.15
CA PHE A 6 -9.59 7.45 36.75
C PHE A 6 -9.68 7.15 38.25
N GLU A 7 -10.32 8.03 39.00
CA GLU A 7 -10.66 7.81 40.41
C GLU A 7 -11.96 6.99 40.53
N LYS A 8 -13.01 7.34 39.79
CA LYS A 8 -14.31 6.66 39.79
C LYS A 8 -14.96 6.66 38.42
N VAL A 9 -15.13 5.47 37.84
CA VAL A 9 -15.85 5.24 36.59
C VAL A 9 -17.28 4.80 36.88
N ALA A 10 -18.26 5.49 36.30
CA ALA A 10 -19.68 5.15 36.38
C ALA A 10 -20.23 4.71 35.01
N PHE A 11 -20.70 3.47 34.93
CA PHE A 11 -21.40 2.94 33.75
C PHE A 11 -22.91 3.13 33.89
N ILE A 12 -23.55 3.80 32.92
CA ILE A 12 -25.01 3.81 32.81
C ILE A 12 -25.40 2.80 31.73
N GLY A 13 -25.76 1.60 32.18
CA GLY A 13 -25.95 0.40 31.35
C GLY A 13 -24.74 -0.54 31.38
N LEU A 14 -25.02 -1.85 31.44
CA LEU A 14 -24.02 -2.93 31.45
C LEU A 14 -24.40 -4.04 30.46
N GLY A 15 -24.64 -3.64 29.21
CA GLY A 15 -24.78 -4.57 28.08
C GLY A 15 -23.42 -5.15 27.67
N LEU A 16 -23.35 -5.71 26.46
CA LEU A 16 -22.11 -6.26 25.88
C LEU A 16 -20.95 -5.26 25.98
N ILE A 17 -21.11 -4.07 25.40
CA ILE A 17 -20.05 -3.06 25.32
C ILE A 17 -19.66 -2.53 26.70
N GLY A 18 -20.64 -2.12 27.51
CA GLY A 18 -20.38 -1.57 28.84
C GLY A 18 -19.68 -2.57 29.76
N SER A 19 -20.11 -3.85 29.75
CA SER A 19 -19.48 -4.89 30.56
C SER A 19 -18.08 -5.28 30.04
N SER A 20 -17.85 -5.31 28.72
CA SER A 20 -16.52 -5.50 28.15
C SER A 20 -15.56 -4.39 28.55
N LEU A 21 -15.98 -3.13 28.48
CA LEU A 21 -15.12 -2.01 28.87
C LEU A 21 -14.84 -2.00 30.38
N ALA A 22 -15.84 -2.35 31.20
CA ALA A 22 -15.62 -2.56 32.63
C ALA A 22 -14.57 -3.65 32.91
N ARG A 23 -14.58 -4.76 32.16
CA ARG A 23 -13.54 -5.81 32.25
C ARG A 23 -12.15 -5.28 31.93
N VAL A 24 -12.01 -4.48 30.87
CA VAL A 24 -10.73 -3.84 30.52
C VAL A 24 -10.25 -2.95 31.66
N ILE A 25 -11.12 -2.06 32.16
CA ILE A 25 -10.77 -1.11 33.24
C ILE A 25 -10.31 -1.85 34.50
N VAL A 26 -11.00 -2.93 34.89
CA VAL A 26 -10.62 -3.75 36.05
C VAL A 26 -9.31 -4.51 35.79
N ALA A 27 -9.17 -5.16 34.62
CA ALA A 27 -7.99 -5.96 34.30
C ALA A 27 -6.71 -5.12 34.22
N GLN A 28 -6.80 -3.92 33.61
CA GLN A 28 -5.69 -2.99 33.45
C GLN A 28 -5.53 -2.02 34.63
N LYS A 29 -6.39 -2.13 35.66
CA LYS A 29 -6.41 -1.27 36.86
C LYS A 29 -6.47 0.23 36.52
N LEU A 30 -7.28 0.58 35.52
CA LEU A 30 -7.40 1.97 35.02
C LEU A 30 -8.23 2.86 35.95
N ALA A 31 -9.01 2.29 36.87
CA ALA A 31 -9.82 3.03 37.82
C ALA A 31 -9.65 2.51 39.26
N ARG A 32 -9.77 3.39 40.26
CA ARG A 32 -9.87 2.93 41.67
C ARG A 32 -11.23 2.35 41.99
N HIS A 33 -12.29 3.01 41.52
CA HIS A 33 -13.67 2.60 41.75
C HIS A 33 -14.42 2.42 40.43
N VAL A 34 -15.12 1.30 40.29
CA VAL A 34 -16.01 1.04 39.15
C VAL A 34 -17.42 0.77 39.67
N VAL A 35 -18.39 1.57 39.23
CA VAL A 35 -19.80 1.43 39.62
C VAL A 35 -20.69 1.41 38.39
N ALA A 36 -21.93 0.94 38.55
CA ALA A 36 -22.89 0.98 37.46
C ALA A 36 -24.32 1.22 37.91
N ALA A 37 -25.12 1.78 37.01
CA ALA A 37 -26.57 1.83 37.12
C ALA A 37 -27.24 1.13 35.93
N THR A 38 -28.22 0.27 36.21
CA THR A 38 -29.08 -0.35 35.19
C THR A 38 -30.45 -0.65 35.79
N ARG A 39 -31.47 -0.82 34.93
CA ARG A 39 -32.85 -1.13 35.35
C ARG A 39 -32.99 -2.56 35.92
N SER A 40 -32.07 -3.46 35.57
CA SER A 40 -32.12 -4.87 35.94
C SER A 40 -31.30 -5.12 37.20
N GLN A 41 -31.98 -5.37 38.33
CA GLN A 41 -31.34 -5.72 39.59
C GLN A 41 -30.44 -6.97 39.44
N LYS A 42 -30.94 -7.97 38.71
CA LYS A 42 -30.17 -9.19 38.38
C LYS A 42 -28.86 -8.87 37.67
N THR A 43 -28.87 -7.93 36.72
CA THR A 43 -27.64 -7.55 35.99
C THR A 43 -26.61 -6.88 36.89
N LEU A 44 -27.04 -6.11 37.90
CA LEU A 44 -26.13 -5.54 38.91
C LEU A 44 -25.52 -6.61 39.80
N GLU A 45 -26.34 -7.58 40.24
CA GLU A 45 -25.89 -8.72 41.04
C GLU A 45 -24.88 -9.57 40.26
N ASP A 46 -25.18 -9.89 39.00
CA ASP A 46 -24.29 -10.62 38.09
C ASP A 46 -22.97 -9.86 37.87
N ALA A 47 -23.04 -8.55 37.60
CA ALA A 47 -21.84 -7.73 37.38
C ALA A 47 -20.94 -7.66 38.63
N LYS A 48 -21.55 -7.59 39.82
CA LYS A 48 -20.82 -7.62 41.09
C LYS A 48 -20.21 -8.99 41.37
N ALA A 49 -20.93 -10.07 41.10
CA ALA A 49 -20.43 -11.44 41.23
C ALA A 49 -19.25 -11.71 40.27
N LEU A 50 -19.26 -11.10 39.09
CA LEU A 50 -18.18 -11.15 38.11
C LEU A 50 -17.00 -10.21 38.43
N GLY A 51 -17.08 -9.43 39.52
CA GLY A 51 -16.03 -8.49 39.92
C GLY A 51 -15.87 -7.28 39.00
N LEU A 52 -16.90 -6.94 38.19
CA LEU A 52 -16.84 -5.83 37.24
C LEU A 52 -17.12 -4.48 37.90
N ILE A 53 -17.91 -4.50 38.97
CA ILE A 53 -18.31 -3.31 39.72
C ILE A 53 -18.21 -3.59 41.22
N GLU A 54 -17.89 -2.56 41.98
CA GLU A 54 -17.92 -2.60 43.45
C GLU A 54 -19.34 -2.43 43.98
N GLN A 55 -20.08 -1.52 43.37
CA GLN A 55 -21.44 -1.16 43.75
C GLN A 55 -22.33 -0.92 42.52
N GLY A 56 -23.56 -1.42 42.61
CA GLY A 56 -24.61 -1.23 41.65
C GLY A 56 -25.73 -0.38 42.22
N TYR A 57 -26.32 0.49 41.38
CA TYR A 57 -27.40 1.40 41.77
C TYR A 57 -28.61 1.24 40.85
N SER A 58 -29.82 1.30 41.41
CA SER A 58 -31.05 1.39 40.63
C SER A 58 -31.29 2.79 40.06
N ASP A 59 -30.77 3.81 40.74
CA ASP A 59 -30.83 5.21 40.31
C ASP A 59 -29.50 5.63 39.65
N PRO A 60 -29.49 6.09 38.38
CA PRO A 60 -28.29 6.61 37.73
C PRO A 60 -27.67 7.80 38.46
N VAL A 61 -28.44 8.61 39.20
CA VAL A 61 -27.92 9.76 39.96
C VAL A 61 -26.93 9.33 41.04
N GLU A 62 -27.21 8.22 41.74
CA GLU A 62 -26.32 7.71 42.78
C GLU A 62 -24.99 7.20 42.21
N ALA A 63 -25.03 6.58 41.02
CA ALA A 63 -23.83 6.07 40.36
C ALA A 63 -22.86 7.19 39.97
N VAL A 64 -23.36 8.31 39.44
CA VAL A 64 -22.53 9.39 38.87
C VAL A 64 -21.91 10.33 39.90
N GLN A 65 -22.37 10.32 41.15
CA GLN A 65 -21.85 11.22 42.18
C GLN A 65 -20.35 11.01 42.40
N GLY A 66 -19.55 12.06 42.15
CA GLY A 66 -18.09 12.02 42.29
C GLY A 66 -17.38 11.19 41.22
N ALA A 67 -18.05 10.81 40.12
CA ALA A 67 -17.41 10.15 39.00
C ALA A 67 -16.61 11.13 38.15
N ASP A 68 -15.40 10.75 37.77
CA ASP A 68 -14.55 11.49 36.83
C ASP A 68 -14.69 10.96 35.39
N LEU A 69 -15.22 9.74 35.20
CA LEU A 69 -15.68 9.23 33.91
C LEU A 69 -17.09 8.64 34.01
N ILE A 70 -17.98 9.06 33.12
CA ILE A 70 -19.31 8.51 32.93
C ILE A 70 -19.40 7.93 31.52
N VAL A 71 -19.74 6.63 31.42
CA VAL A 71 -19.93 5.92 30.15
C VAL A 71 -21.41 5.59 29.97
N LEU A 72 -22.02 6.19 28.95
CA LEU A 72 -23.41 5.91 28.56
C LEU A 72 -23.47 4.68 27.64
N ALA A 73 -23.70 3.50 28.22
CA ALA A 73 -23.82 2.22 27.53
C ALA A 73 -25.28 1.75 27.44
N LEU A 74 -26.12 2.60 26.85
CA LEU A 74 -27.56 2.48 26.76
C LEU A 74 -28.06 2.77 25.33
N PRO A 75 -29.28 2.34 24.97
CA PRO A 75 -29.85 2.67 23.66
C PRO A 75 -29.88 4.18 23.45
N VAL A 76 -29.40 4.65 22.31
CA VAL A 76 -29.17 6.09 22.03
C VAL A 76 -30.42 6.98 22.22
N ARG A 77 -31.63 6.42 22.10
CA ARG A 77 -32.89 7.14 22.37
C ARG A 77 -33.12 7.47 23.84
N ALA A 78 -32.47 6.74 24.76
CA ALA A 78 -32.59 6.96 26.20
C ALA A 78 -31.56 7.99 26.72
N THR A 79 -30.62 8.44 25.88
CA THR A 79 -29.54 9.36 26.26
C THR A 79 -30.06 10.66 26.86
N GLN A 80 -31.00 11.34 26.19
CA GLN A 80 -31.50 12.65 26.66
C GLN A 80 -32.06 12.58 28.08
N LYS A 81 -32.95 11.61 28.34
CA LYS A 81 -33.57 11.43 29.66
C LYS A 81 -32.54 11.19 30.77
N ILE A 82 -31.50 10.41 30.48
CA ILE A 82 -30.43 10.16 31.45
C ILE A 82 -29.59 11.42 31.68
N LEU A 83 -29.26 12.16 30.62
CA LEU A 83 -28.53 13.43 30.73
C LEU A 83 -29.30 14.45 31.58
N GLU A 84 -30.63 14.56 31.41
CA GLU A 84 -31.49 15.42 32.23
C GLU A 84 -31.41 15.07 33.72
N GLN A 85 -31.39 13.77 34.03
CA GLN A 85 -31.32 13.28 35.41
C GLN A 85 -29.95 13.54 36.06
N ILE A 86 -28.86 13.29 35.33
CA ILE A 86 -27.51 13.35 35.91
C ILE A 86 -26.89 14.74 35.88
N LYS A 87 -27.33 15.64 34.99
CA LYS A 87 -26.78 17.01 34.84
C LYS A 87 -26.56 17.76 36.17
N PRO A 88 -27.47 17.74 37.15
CA PRO A 88 -27.28 18.46 38.41
C PRO A 88 -26.17 17.88 39.31
N HIS A 89 -25.67 16.68 39.00
CA HIS A 89 -24.82 15.87 39.87
C HIS A 89 -23.43 15.59 39.28
N ILE A 90 -23.12 16.11 38.09
CA ILE A 90 -21.81 15.99 37.45
C ILE A 90 -20.94 17.21 37.71
N CYS A 91 -19.62 17.01 37.79
CA CYS A 91 -18.66 18.09 38.02
C CYS A 91 -18.10 18.63 36.70
N ALA A 92 -17.52 19.84 36.72
CA ALA A 92 -16.95 20.47 35.52
C ALA A 92 -15.79 19.67 34.87
N HIS A 93 -15.13 18.81 35.64
CA HIS A 93 -14.02 17.97 35.22
C HIS A 93 -14.45 16.52 34.90
N THR A 94 -15.74 16.20 34.97
CA THR A 94 -16.24 14.86 34.64
C THR A 94 -16.21 14.65 33.13
N ILE A 95 -15.60 13.55 32.69
CA ILE A 95 -15.66 13.09 31.30
C ILE A 95 -16.98 12.36 31.10
N LEU A 96 -17.68 12.71 30.03
CA LEU A 96 -18.94 12.10 29.63
C LEU A 96 -18.78 11.58 28.21
N THR A 97 -18.80 10.26 28.06
CA THR A 97 -18.75 9.57 26.76
C THR A 97 -19.95 8.64 26.62
N ASP A 98 -20.26 8.30 25.38
CA ASP A 98 -21.18 7.23 25.05
C ASP A 98 -20.46 6.11 24.28
N VAL A 99 -21.21 5.03 23.99
CA VAL A 99 -20.75 3.92 23.13
C VAL A 99 -21.78 3.56 22.06
N GLY A 100 -22.71 4.47 21.76
CA GLY A 100 -23.81 4.25 20.83
C GLY A 100 -23.39 4.31 19.37
N SER A 101 -24.18 3.68 18.50
CA SER A 101 -23.83 3.50 17.07
C SER A 101 -24.04 4.73 16.18
N THR A 102 -24.58 5.82 16.73
CA THR A 102 -24.90 7.06 16.01
C THR A 102 -24.51 8.26 16.88
N LYS A 103 -23.92 9.31 16.29
CA LYS A 103 -23.36 10.44 17.06
C LYS A 103 -24.24 11.69 17.00
N GLY A 104 -24.87 11.97 15.87
CA GLY A 104 -25.69 13.18 15.69
C GLY A 104 -26.80 13.28 16.73
N ASN A 105 -27.56 12.21 16.93
CA ASN A 105 -28.64 12.18 17.91
C ASN A 105 -28.15 12.24 19.37
N VAL A 106 -26.98 11.69 19.68
CA VAL A 106 -26.37 11.77 21.02
C VAL A 106 -25.96 13.21 21.32
N VAL A 107 -25.39 13.90 20.33
CA VAL A 107 -25.02 15.31 20.44
C VAL A 107 -26.25 16.21 20.53
N GLU A 108 -27.29 15.95 19.73
CA GLU A 108 -28.56 16.70 19.83
C GLU A 108 -29.26 16.47 21.18
N ALA A 109 -29.23 15.24 21.71
CA ALA A 109 -29.71 14.96 23.07
C ALA A 109 -28.94 15.75 24.13
N ALA A 110 -27.61 15.86 23.99
CA ALA A 110 -26.80 16.68 24.89
C ALA A 110 -27.11 18.18 24.74
N LYS A 111 -27.28 18.69 23.52
CA LYS A 111 -27.67 20.10 23.27
C LYS A 111 -29.04 20.44 23.84
N ALA A 112 -30.00 19.52 23.79
CA ALA A 112 -31.31 19.70 24.39
C ALA A 112 -31.23 19.92 25.92
N VAL A 113 -30.22 19.34 26.58
CA VAL A 113 -30.04 19.36 28.03
C VAL A 113 -29.10 20.48 28.50
N TYR A 114 -28.00 20.71 27.79
CA TYR A 114 -26.95 21.68 28.15
C TYR A 114 -27.00 22.99 27.34
N GLY A 115 -27.83 23.05 26.30
CA GLY A 115 -27.86 24.16 25.36
C GLY A 115 -26.70 24.13 24.36
N THR A 116 -26.33 25.29 23.83
CA THR A 116 -25.22 25.44 22.87
C THR A 116 -23.84 25.29 23.53
N HIS A 117 -23.75 25.44 24.85
CA HIS A 117 -22.51 25.32 25.62
C HIS A 117 -22.40 23.93 26.25
N LEU A 118 -21.96 22.96 25.43
CA LEU A 118 -21.74 21.59 25.89
C LEU A 118 -20.56 21.53 26.89
N PRO A 119 -20.59 20.60 27.87
CA PRO A 119 -19.51 20.45 28.85
C PRO A 119 -18.16 20.16 28.17
N PRO A 120 -17.04 20.69 28.70
CA PRO A 120 -15.72 20.45 28.11
C PRO A 120 -15.27 18.99 28.18
N GLY A 121 -15.80 18.22 29.14
CA GLY A 121 -15.57 16.78 29.25
C GLY A 121 -16.47 15.91 28.36
N PHE A 122 -17.37 16.49 27.56
CA PHE A 122 -18.25 15.71 26.69
C PHE A 122 -17.52 15.31 25.40
N VAL A 123 -17.31 14.00 25.23
CA VAL A 123 -16.62 13.42 24.07
C VAL A 123 -17.39 12.16 23.66
N PRO A 124 -18.25 12.23 22.63
CA PRO A 124 -18.97 11.05 22.14
C PRO A 124 -18.01 10.03 21.53
N GLY A 125 -18.36 8.74 21.66
CA GLY A 125 -17.50 7.63 21.24
C GLY A 125 -18.29 6.43 20.71
N HIS A 126 -17.74 5.70 19.75
CA HIS A 126 -18.36 4.53 19.14
C HIS A 126 -17.32 3.41 18.93
N PRO A 127 -17.32 2.39 19.79
CA PRO A 127 -16.52 1.18 19.52
C PRO A 127 -17.18 0.37 18.40
N ILE A 128 -16.45 0.14 17.31
CA ILE A 128 -16.87 -0.72 16.19
C ILE A 128 -16.53 -2.17 16.54
N ALA A 129 -17.23 -2.69 17.54
CA ALA A 129 -17.14 -4.06 17.99
C ALA A 129 -18.52 -4.54 18.41
N GLY A 130 -18.82 -5.81 18.23
CA GLY A 130 -20.14 -6.36 18.58
C GLY A 130 -20.22 -7.87 18.40
N SER A 131 -21.25 -8.45 19.02
CA SER A 131 -21.61 -9.87 18.85
C SER A 131 -23.13 -10.00 18.83
N GLU A 132 -23.62 -11.09 18.26
CA GLU A 132 -25.02 -11.53 18.32
C GLU A 132 -25.49 -11.84 19.76
N HIS A 133 -24.55 -12.04 20.70
CA HIS A 133 -24.85 -12.25 22.11
C HIS A 133 -24.98 -10.93 22.87
N THR A 134 -25.92 -10.88 23.80
CA THR A 134 -26.25 -9.68 24.58
C THR A 134 -26.12 -9.91 26.09
N GLY A 135 -26.05 -8.81 26.85
CA GLY A 135 -25.98 -8.84 28.32
C GLY A 135 -24.57 -8.92 28.91
N VAL A 136 -24.49 -8.91 30.25
CA VAL A 136 -23.23 -8.80 31.02
C VAL A 136 -22.29 -10.00 30.86
N TYR A 137 -22.85 -11.19 30.68
CA TYR A 137 -22.07 -12.43 30.46
C TYR A 137 -21.50 -12.53 29.04
N ALA A 138 -22.06 -11.81 28.07
CA ALA A 138 -21.52 -11.74 26.72
C ALA A 138 -20.27 -10.84 26.64
N GLY A 139 -20.03 -9.99 27.65
CA GLY A 139 -18.87 -9.12 27.72
C GLY A 139 -17.55 -9.89 27.73
N LYS A 140 -16.57 -9.42 26.95
CA LYS A 140 -15.24 -9.99 26.83
C LYS A 140 -14.17 -8.92 27.05
N VAL A 141 -13.06 -9.27 27.69
CA VAL A 141 -11.97 -8.32 27.95
C VAL A 141 -11.23 -7.92 26.67
N ASP A 142 -11.19 -8.80 25.69
CA ASP A 142 -10.53 -8.65 24.39
C ASP A 142 -11.51 -8.24 23.28
N LEU A 143 -12.75 -7.85 23.60
CA LEU A 143 -13.77 -7.50 22.60
C LEU A 143 -13.31 -6.41 21.63
N PHE A 144 -12.52 -5.45 22.12
CA PHE A 144 -12.08 -4.29 21.36
C PHE A 144 -10.68 -4.46 20.76
N ALA A 145 -9.99 -5.56 21.08
CA ALA A 145 -8.65 -5.80 20.58
C ALA A 145 -8.64 -5.86 19.06
N ASN A 146 -7.75 -5.09 18.43
CA ASN A 146 -7.64 -4.95 16.96
C ASN A 146 -8.92 -4.44 16.27
N HIS A 147 -9.86 -3.87 17.02
CA HIS A 147 -11.05 -3.20 16.48
C HIS A 147 -10.89 -1.69 16.55
N LYS A 148 -11.67 -0.97 15.74
CA LYS A 148 -11.63 0.50 15.69
C LYS A 148 -12.57 1.09 16.72
N VAL A 149 -12.13 2.15 17.40
CA VAL A 149 -12.99 3.01 18.21
C VAL A 149 -12.96 4.41 17.62
N ILE A 150 -14.13 4.93 17.29
CA ILE A 150 -14.25 6.30 16.78
C ILE A 150 -14.60 7.23 17.93
N LEU A 151 -13.76 8.21 18.20
CA LEU A 151 -14.11 9.37 19.01
C LEU A 151 -14.56 10.50 18.10
N THR A 152 -15.56 11.27 18.53
CA THR A 152 -16.00 12.47 17.80
C THR A 152 -15.87 13.72 18.67
N PRO A 153 -14.65 14.20 18.94
CA PRO A 153 -14.45 15.43 19.69
C PRO A 153 -15.21 16.60 19.06
N LEU A 154 -15.84 17.42 19.91
CA LEU A 154 -16.52 18.64 19.51
C LEU A 154 -15.60 19.85 19.69
N PRO A 155 -15.90 21.01 19.09
CA PRO A 155 -15.15 22.24 19.37
C PRO A 155 -15.14 22.64 20.85
N SER A 156 -16.14 22.19 21.62
CA SER A 156 -16.20 22.38 23.08
C SER A 156 -15.39 21.35 23.87
N SER A 157 -15.05 20.20 23.27
CA SER A 157 -14.33 19.12 23.94
C SER A 157 -12.90 19.54 24.25
N ALA A 158 -12.50 19.44 25.51
CA ALA A 158 -11.16 19.79 25.93
C ALA A 158 -10.18 18.64 25.65
N SER A 159 -8.93 18.98 25.27
CA SER A 159 -7.90 17.99 24.93
C SER A 159 -7.67 16.96 26.02
N TRP A 160 -7.63 17.39 27.29
CA TRP A 160 -7.43 16.50 28.44
C TRP A 160 -8.48 15.38 28.53
N ALA A 161 -9.71 15.61 28.08
CA ALA A 161 -10.76 14.60 28.09
C ALA A 161 -10.61 13.63 26.93
N VAL A 162 -10.24 14.14 25.76
CA VAL A 162 -9.96 13.36 24.56
C VAL A 162 -8.75 12.44 24.78
N ASP A 163 -7.65 12.99 25.29
CA ASP A 163 -6.40 12.27 25.55
C ASP A 163 -6.62 11.10 26.54
N LYS A 164 -7.37 11.33 27.62
CA LYS A 164 -7.73 10.27 28.58
C LYS A 164 -8.59 9.16 27.96
N LEU A 165 -9.49 9.50 27.03
CA LEU A 165 -10.29 8.50 26.33
C LEU A 165 -9.46 7.73 25.30
N ILE A 166 -8.52 8.38 24.63
CA ILE A 166 -7.55 7.70 23.76
C ILE A 166 -6.78 6.66 24.59
N GLU A 167 -6.19 7.07 25.72
CA GLU A 167 -5.44 6.16 26.61
C GLU A 167 -6.31 4.99 27.12
N LEU A 168 -7.57 5.25 27.47
CA LEU A 168 -8.53 4.21 27.87
C LEU A 168 -8.75 3.17 26.76
N TRP A 169 -8.96 3.62 25.52
CA TRP A 169 -9.25 2.72 24.40
C TRP A 169 -7.99 2.02 23.86
N GLU A 170 -6.83 2.67 23.92
CA GLU A 170 -5.53 2.02 23.64
C GLU A 170 -5.21 0.94 24.67
N ALA A 171 -5.54 1.15 25.94
CA ALA A 171 -5.44 0.11 26.98
C ALA A 171 -6.40 -1.07 26.73
N ALA A 172 -7.48 -0.85 25.96
CA ALA A 172 -8.37 -1.90 25.46
C ALA A 172 -7.85 -2.57 24.18
N GLN A 173 -6.64 -2.23 23.73
CA GLN A 173 -6.01 -2.67 22.49
C GLN A 173 -6.80 -2.30 21.22
N ALA A 174 -7.57 -1.20 21.28
CA ALA A 174 -8.33 -0.69 20.15
C ALA A 174 -7.53 0.36 19.35
N GLU A 175 -7.77 0.41 18.05
CA GLU A 175 -7.27 1.49 17.17
C GLU A 175 -8.21 2.69 17.30
N VAL A 176 -7.74 3.78 17.91
CA VAL A 176 -8.55 4.99 18.12
C VAL A 176 -8.46 5.93 16.93
N ILE A 177 -9.60 6.39 16.43
CA ILE A 177 -9.70 7.33 15.31
C ILE A 177 -10.60 8.49 15.72
N CYS A 178 -10.19 9.71 15.37
CA CYS A 178 -11.02 10.90 15.57
C CYS A 178 -11.64 11.36 14.25
N MET A 179 -12.93 11.68 14.25
CA MET A 179 -13.61 12.33 13.11
C MET A 179 -14.80 13.17 13.56
N ASP A 180 -15.31 14.02 12.67
CA ASP A 180 -16.49 14.83 12.94
C ASP A 180 -17.77 13.98 13.05
N VAL A 181 -18.75 14.49 13.77
CA VAL A 181 -20.05 13.84 14.04
C VAL A 181 -20.80 13.51 12.74
N GLU A 182 -20.90 14.50 11.85
CA GLU A 182 -21.57 14.34 10.55
C GLU A 182 -20.85 13.31 9.70
N LYS A 183 -19.50 13.30 9.75
CA LYS A 183 -18.70 12.36 8.98
C LYS A 183 -18.85 10.93 9.50
N HIS A 184 -18.85 10.75 10.81
CA HIS A 184 -19.15 9.46 11.44
C HIS A 184 -20.49 8.91 10.94
N ASP A 185 -21.56 9.68 11.09
CA ASP A 185 -22.90 9.21 10.75
C ASP A 185 -23.04 8.91 9.25
N GLU A 186 -22.40 9.69 8.37
CA GLU A 186 -22.31 9.42 6.93
C GLU A 186 -21.57 8.11 6.62
N VAL A 187 -20.39 7.90 7.22
CA VAL A 187 -19.57 6.70 6.98
C VAL A 187 -20.30 5.44 7.45
N LEU A 188 -20.89 5.47 8.65
CA LEU A 188 -21.59 4.32 9.22
C LEU A 188 -22.89 4.03 8.48
N ALA A 189 -23.55 5.04 7.88
CA ALA A 189 -24.68 4.81 7.00
C ALA A 189 -24.32 3.90 5.82
N HIS A 190 -23.19 4.12 5.17
CA HIS A 190 -22.76 3.36 3.99
C HIS A 190 -22.11 2.02 4.34
N THR A 191 -21.32 1.98 5.43
CA THR A 191 -20.48 0.81 5.77
C THR A 191 -21.16 -0.17 6.73
N SER A 192 -22.22 0.25 7.43
CA SER A 192 -22.93 -0.58 8.41
C SER A 192 -24.43 -0.57 8.20
N HIS A 193 -25.08 0.60 8.22
CA HIS A 193 -26.55 0.65 8.28
C HIS A 193 -27.23 0.20 6.98
N LEU A 194 -26.79 0.71 5.84
CA LEU A 194 -27.32 0.31 4.54
C LEU A 194 -27.11 -1.20 4.29
N PRO A 195 -25.94 -1.80 4.51
CA PRO A 195 -25.76 -3.26 4.44
C PRO A 195 -26.77 -4.05 5.29
N HIS A 196 -27.04 -3.63 6.53
CA HIS A 196 -28.04 -4.29 7.37
C HIS A 196 -29.46 -4.12 6.81
N LEU A 197 -29.82 -2.91 6.39
CA LEU A 197 -31.12 -2.64 5.75
C LEU A 197 -31.32 -3.52 4.50
N MET A 198 -30.30 -3.64 3.66
CA MET A 198 -30.32 -4.48 2.47
C MET A 198 -30.45 -5.96 2.82
N ALA A 199 -29.75 -6.44 3.84
CA ALA A 199 -29.83 -7.83 4.30
C ALA A 199 -31.23 -8.16 4.84
N PHE A 200 -31.81 -7.29 5.68
CA PHE A 200 -33.19 -7.45 6.17
C PHE A 200 -34.19 -7.44 5.01
N ASN A 201 -34.06 -6.49 4.08
CA ASN A 201 -34.94 -6.40 2.92
C ASN A 201 -34.86 -7.64 2.02
N LEU A 202 -33.66 -8.15 1.75
CA LEU A 202 -33.49 -9.35 0.92
C LEU A 202 -34.13 -10.58 1.57
N VAL A 203 -33.94 -10.76 2.88
CA VAL A 203 -34.55 -11.87 3.63
C VAL A 203 -36.07 -11.75 3.62
N GLU A 204 -36.61 -10.57 3.89
CA GLU A 204 -38.05 -10.30 3.90
C GLU A 204 -38.69 -10.53 2.51
N GLN A 205 -38.02 -10.07 1.45
CA GLN A 205 -38.48 -10.25 0.08
C GLN A 205 -38.61 -11.73 -0.29
N LEU A 206 -37.68 -12.58 0.16
CA LEU A 206 -37.75 -14.03 -0.10
C LEU A 206 -38.76 -14.74 0.81
N ALA A 207 -38.84 -14.33 2.09
CA ALA A 207 -39.80 -14.90 3.04
C ALA A 207 -41.26 -14.65 2.63
N SER A 208 -41.52 -13.49 2.00
CA SER A 208 -42.83 -13.06 1.53
C SER A 208 -43.32 -13.73 0.24
N ARG A 209 -42.54 -14.65 -0.35
CA ARG A 209 -42.94 -15.37 -1.57
C ARG A 209 -43.71 -16.65 -1.25
N GLU A 210 -44.63 -17.03 -2.15
CA GLU A 210 -45.42 -18.27 -2.02
C GLU A 210 -44.55 -19.55 -2.10
N ASP A 211 -43.38 -19.48 -2.75
CA ASP A 211 -42.42 -20.57 -2.96
C ASP A 211 -41.21 -20.55 -1.99
N ASN A 212 -41.35 -19.87 -0.84
CA ASN A 212 -40.22 -19.59 0.07
C ASN A 212 -39.42 -20.83 0.52
N LEU A 213 -40.07 -21.95 0.82
CA LEU A 213 -39.43 -23.18 1.30
C LEU A 213 -38.49 -23.81 0.27
N ASP A 214 -38.83 -23.70 -1.03
CA ASP A 214 -37.98 -24.19 -2.10
C ASP A 214 -36.81 -23.24 -2.37
N ILE A 215 -37.05 -21.92 -2.33
CA ILE A 215 -35.99 -20.91 -2.49
C ILE A 215 -34.92 -21.01 -1.40
N PHE A 216 -35.31 -21.13 -0.13
CA PHE A 216 -34.35 -21.31 0.97
C PHE A 216 -33.60 -22.64 0.89
N ARG A 217 -34.19 -23.67 0.25
CA ARG A 217 -33.52 -24.95 -0.03
C ARG A 217 -32.39 -24.84 -1.05
N TYR A 218 -32.51 -23.93 -2.01
CA TYR A 218 -31.49 -23.68 -3.04
C TYR A 218 -30.53 -22.53 -2.69
N ALA A 219 -30.74 -21.85 -1.56
CA ALA A 219 -29.86 -20.79 -1.10
C ALA A 219 -28.46 -21.35 -0.79
N ALA A 220 -27.48 -20.99 -1.62
CA ALA A 220 -26.09 -21.40 -1.46
C ALA A 220 -25.33 -20.53 -0.44
N GLY A 221 -24.05 -20.86 -0.21
CA GLY A 221 -23.19 -20.15 0.77
C GLY A 221 -23.17 -18.63 0.62
N GLY A 222 -23.22 -18.11 -0.61
CA GLY A 222 -23.24 -16.66 -0.86
C GLY A 222 -24.46 -15.93 -0.29
N PHE A 223 -25.65 -16.56 -0.31
CA PHE A 223 -26.85 -16.00 0.32
C PHE A 223 -26.70 -15.96 1.84
N ARG A 224 -26.21 -17.05 2.44
CA ARG A 224 -25.96 -17.13 3.88
C ARG A 224 -24.97 -16.05 4.33
N ASP A 225 -23.90 -15.85 3.59
CA ASP A 225 -22.85 -14.90 3.96
C ASP A 225 -23.34 -13.44 3.83
N PHE A 226 -24.12 -13.13 2.79
CA PHE A 226 -24.71 -11.81 2.59
C PHE A 226 -25.81 -11.50 3.63
N SER A 227 -26.68 -12.47 3.94
CA SER A 227 -27.80 -12.30 4.87
C SER A 227 -27.43 -12.50 6.35
N ARG A 228 -26.19 -12.91 6.66
CA ARG A 228 -25.72 -13.19 8.03
C ARG A 228 -26.06 -12.08 9.02
N VAL A 229 -25.93 -10.83 8.60
CA VAL A 229 -26.15 -9.65 9.47
C VAL A 229 -27.63 -9.38 9.76
N ALA A 230 -28.57 -9.94 9.01
CA ALA A 230 -30.01 -9.86 9.28
C ALA A 230 -30.42 -10.68 10.52
N ALA A 231 -29.54 -11.51 11.08
CA ALA A 231 -29.76 -12.21 12.35
C ALA A 231 -29.63 -11.31 13.61
N SER A 232 -29.27 -10.05 13.43
CA SER A 232 -29.09 -9.07 14.50
C SER A 232 -30.43 -8.55 15.06
N ASP A 233 -30.39 -7.93 16.25
CA ASP A 233 -31.60 -7.50 16.98
C ASP A 233 -32.45 -6.46 16.22
N PRO A 234 -33.73 -6.74 15.91
CA PRO A 234 -34.57 -5.82 15.15
C PRO A 234 -34.88 -4.49 15.86
N GLN A 235 -34.99 -4.50 17.19
CA GLN A 235 -35.30 -3.29 17.96
C GLN A 235 -34.12 -2.31 17.94
N MET A 236 -32.90 -2.81 18.06
CA MET A 236 -31.66 -2.04 17.93
C MET A 236 -31.56 -1.39 16.55
N TRP A 237 -31.79 -2.17 15.48
CA TRP A 237 -31.70 -1.64 14.11
C TRP A 237 -32.81 -0.65 13.76
N HIS A 238 -34.03 -0.89 14.23
CA HIS A 238 -35.10 0.10 14.20
C HIS A 238 -34.61 1.44 14.80
N ASP A 239 -34.03 1.41 15.99
CA ASP A 239 -33.58 2.62 16.66
C ASP A 239 -32.44 3.31 15.91
N ILE A 240 -31.47 2.54 15.38
CA ILE A 240 -30.34 3.04 14.57
C ILE A 240 -30.82 3.72 13.28
N PHE A 241 -31.73 3.09 12.52
CA PHE A 241 -32.22 3.65 11.26
C PHE A 241 -32.91 5.00 11.45
N PHE A 242 -33.70 5.13 12.51
CA PHE A 242 -34.33 6.41 12.83
C PHE A 242 -33.35 7.42 13.43
N ALA A 243 -32.38 6.98 14.24
CA ALA A 243 -31.37 7.85 14.83
C ALA A 243 -30.45 8.47 13.76
N ASN A 244 -30.12 7.72 12.71
CA ASN A 244 -29.30 8.18 11.59
C ASN A 244 -30.12 8.41 10.29
N LYS A 245 -31.37 8.85 10.44
CA LYS A 245 -32.35 8.96 9.35
C LYS A 245 -31.81 9.70 8.12
N LYS A 246 -31.17 10.85 8.32
CA LYS A 246 -30.70 11.68 7.20
C LYS A 246 -29.63 10.97 6.38
N ALA A 247 -28.60 10.42 7.02
CA ALA A 247 -27.51 9.79 6.31
C ALA A 247 -27.91 8.46 5.69
N ILE A 248 -28.76 7.66 6.36
CA ILE A 248 -29.21 6.39 5.78
C ILE A 248 -30.11 6.58 4.57
N LEU A 249 -31.00 7.59 4.56
CA LEU A 249 -31.82 7.89 3.38
C LEU A 249 -30.95 8.31 2.19
N ASN A 250 -29.95 9.17 2.41
CA ASN A 250 -28.98 9.52 1.35
C ASN A 250 -28.23 8.29 0.81
N ALA A 251 -27.85 7.35 1.70
CA ALA A 251 -27.17 6.12 1.30
C ALA A 251 -28.11 5.19 0.48
N VAL A 252 -29.39 5.12 0.86
CA VAL A 252 -30.43 4.39 0.10
C VAL A 252 -30.61 4.99 -1.29
N ASP A 253 -30.76 6.32 -1.41
CA ASP A 253 -30.91 7.00 -2.70
C ASP A 253 -29.72 6.71 -3.63
N GLY A 254 -28.49 6.77 -3.09
CA GLY A 254 -27.28 6.44 -3.83
C GLY A 254 -27.25 4.98 -4.31
N PHE A 255 -27.71 4.05 -3.47
CA PHE A 255 -27.81 2.63 -3.83
C PHE A 255 -28.88 2.38 -4.92
N GLU A 256 -30.06 3.00 -4.79
CA GLU A 256 -31.13 2.90 -5.81
C GLU A 256 -30.65 3.42 -7.17
N GLN A 257 -29.89 4.52 -7.18
CA GLN A 257 -29.31 5.05 -8.40
C GLN A 257 -28.35 4.04 -9.07
N GLN A 258 -27.46 3.41 -8.29
CA GLN A 258 -26.52 2.41 -8.81
C GLN A 258 -27.25 1.15 -9.31
N LEU A 259 -28.25 0.68 -8.57
CA LEU A 259 -29.07 -0.44 -8.99
C LEU A 259 -29.82 -0.12 -10.30
N GLY A 260 -30.30 1.11 -10.45
CA GLY A 260 -30.90 1.60 -11.69
C GLY A 260 -29.93 1.62 -12.88
N ILE A 261 -28.65 1.93 -12.65
CA ILE A 261 -27.61 1.86 -13.68
C ILE A 261 -27.39 0.41 -14.13
N ILE A 262 -27.20 -0.52 -13.19
CA ILE A 262 -27.00 -1.94 -13.47
C ILE A 262 -28.22 -2.51 -14.21
N ARG A 263 -29.44 -2.16 -13.76
CA ARG A 263 -30.68 -2.55 -14.41
C ARG A 263 -30.70 -2.13 -15.88
N LYS A 264 -30.36 -0.88 -16.19
CA LYS A 264 -30.31 -0.39 -17.57
C LYS A 264 -29.25 -1.11 -18.41
N MET A 265 -28.09 -1.41 -17.84
CA MET A 265 -27.04 -2.17 -18.55
C MET A 265 -27.55 -3.57 -18.94
N ILE A 266 -28.29 -4.22 -18.05
CA ILE A 266 -28.89 -5.54 -18.30
C ILE A 266 -30.03 -5.44 -19.34
N GLU A 267 -30.94 -4.47 -19.18
CA GLU A 267 -32.07 -4.25 -20.11
C GLU A 267 -31.60 -3.95 -21.53
N ASN A 268 -30.45 -3.27 -21.68
CA ASN A 268 -29.87 -2.92 -22.96
C ASN A 268 -28.87 -3.96 -23.50
N GLU A 269 -28.63 -5.06 -22.78
CA GLU A 269 -27.61 -6.07 -23.12
C GLU A 269 -26.19 -5.48 -23.32
N ASP A 270 -25.85 -4.40 -22.59
CA ASP A 270 -24.56 -3.71 -22.69
C ASP A 270 -23.45 -4.49 -21.96
N SER A 271 -22.98 -5.55 -22.61
CA SER A 271 -21.99 -6.49 -22.10
C SER A 271 -20.68 -5.81 -21.67
N GLN A 272 -20.20 -4.84 -22.45
CA GLN A 272 -18.94 -4.15 -22.18
C GLN A 272 -19.05 -3.28 -20.92
N ALA A 273 -20.12 -2.49 -20.80
CA ALA A 273 -20.33 -1.64 -19.63
C ALA A 273 -20.57 -2.47 -18.35
N LEU A 274 -21.32 -3.57 -18.46
CA LEU A 274 -21.57 -4.47 -17.33
C LEU A 274 -20.28 -5.17 -16.87
N MET A 275 -19.46 -5.70 -17.79
CA MET A 275 -18.17 -6.29 -17.44
C MET A 275 -17.23 -5.27 -16.80
N GLY A 276 -17.18 -4.04 -17.31
CA GLY A 276 -16.40 -2.96 -16.72
C GLY A 276 -16.83 -2.65 -15.28
N LEU A 277 -18.14 -2.53 -15.03
CA LEU A 277 -18.69 -2.27 -13.68
C LEU A 277 -18.37 -3.41 -12.71
N LEU A 278 -18.60 -4.66 -13.12
CA LEU A 278 -18.31 -5.84 -12.29
C LEU A 278 -16.80 -5.99 -12.02
N GLY A 279 -15.96 -5.74 -13.03
CA GLY A 279 -14.50 -5.72 -12.90
C GLY A 279 -14.01 -4.63 -11.94
N HIS A 280 -14.58 -3.43 -12.02
CA HIS A 280 -14.29 -2.34 -11.09
C HIS A 280 -14.69 -2.71 -9.65
N ALA A 281 -15.87 -3.30 -9.45
CA ALA A 281 -16.30 -3.75 -8.12
C ALA A 281 -15.39 -4.86 -7.55
N GLN A 282 -14.96 -5.80 -8.39
CA GLN A 282 -14.01 -6.85 -8.01
C GLN A 282 -12.65 -6.26 -7.64
N ALA A 283 -12.11 -5.36 -8.46
CA ALA A 283 -10.84 -4.68 -8.23
C ALA A 283 -10.88 -3.84 -6.94
N ALA A 284 -11.95 -3.07 -6.71
CA ALA A 284 -12.14 -2.30 -5.49
C ALA A 284 -12.14 -3.19 -4.24
N ARG A 285 -12.76 -4.37 -4.30
CA ARG A 285 -12.74 -5.35 -3.22
C ARG A 285 -11.34 -5.94 -3.00
N GLN A 286 -10.63 -6.30 -4.07
CA GLN A 286 -9.26 -6.81 -3.97
C GLN A 286 -8.32 -5.75 -3.37
N HIS A 287 -8.44 -4.50 -3.81
CA HIS A 287 -7.70 -3.37 -3.27
C HIS A 287 -8.06 -3.11 -1.80
N PHE A 288 -9.33 -3.17 -1.43
CA PHE A 288 -9.76 -3.05 -0.03
C PHE A 288 -9.16 -4.17 0.84
N ASN A 289 -9.14 -5.41 0.35
CA ASN A 289 -8.49 -6.52 1.04
C ASN A 289 -6.98 -6.30 1.16
N HIS A 290 -6.32 -5.80 0.12
CA HIS A 290 -4.90 -5.46 0.14
C HIS A 290 -4.61 -4.33 1.14
N MET A 291 -5.44 -3.28 1.16
CA MET A 291 -5.35 -2.18 2.12
C MET A 291 -5.60 -2.64 3.56
N LEU A 292 -6.54 -3.57 3.79
CA LEU A 292 -6.74 -4.18 5.10
C LEU A 292 -5.56 -5.08 5.50
N ALA A 293 -5.00 -5.84 4.55
CA ALA A 293 -3.82 -6.68 4.77
C ALA A 293 -2.54 -5.86 5.00
N GLN A 294 -2.47 -4.63 4.48
CA GLN A 294 -1.39 -3.66 4.70
C GLN A 294 -1.62 -2.73 5.91
N LYS A 295 -2.80 -2.77 6.54
CA LYS A 295 -3.10 -1.96 7.74
C LYS A 295 -2.57 -2.48 9.08
N PRO A 296 -2.03 -3.69 9.25
CA PRO A 296 -1.10 -3.94 10.34
C PRO A 296 0.29 -3.62 9.82
N LEU A 297 0.77 -2.37 9.94
CA LEU A 297 2.21 -1.95 9.91
C LEU A 297 2.41 -0.42 9.74
N MET A 298 1.46 0.42 10.21
CA MET A 298 1.79 1.81 10.56
C MET A 298 2.20 1.98 12.03
N GLU A 299 2.46 0.87 12.73
CA GLU A 299 3.33 0.90 13.90
C GLU A 299 4.76 0.65 13.43
N LYS A 300 5.63 1.66 13.60
CA LYS A 300 7.04 1.39 13.85
C LYS A 300 7.11 0.53 15.11
N ASN A 301 7.04 -0.80 14.98
CA ASN A 301 7.64 -1.81 15.86
C ASN A 301 7.19 -3.24 15.48
N LYS A 302 8.16 -4.08 15.11
CA LYS A 302 8.20 -5.55 15.28
C LYS A 302 7.38 -6.46 14.35
N VAL A 303 7.59 -6.40 13.04
CA VAL A 303 7.68 -7.65 12.27
C VAL A 303 8.95 -7.55 11.45
N THR A 304 9.97 -8.33 11.80
CA THR A 304 11.26 -8.32 11.10
C THR A 304 11.40 -9.67 10.45
N GLN A 305 10.80 -9.83 9.27
CA GLN A 305 11.04 -11.03 8.49
C GLN A 305 12.55 -11.15 8.27
N GLN A 306 13.08 -12.37 8.40
CA GLN A 306 14.48 -12.64 8.16
C GLN A 306 14.66 -13.85 7.24
N PHE A 307 15.78 -13.84 6.52
CA PHE A 307 16.27 -15.00 5.77
C PHE A 307 17.41 -15.67 6.51
N THR A 308 17.36 -17.01 6.60
CA THR A 308 18.42 -17.83 7.16
C THR A 308 18.97 -18.78 6.11
N ILE A 309 20.29 -18.77 5.95
CA ILE A 309 21.01 -19.57 4.95
C ILE A 309 22.13 -20.34 5.64
N LEU A 310 22.07 -21.66 5.55
CA LEU A 310 23.06 -22.55 6.19
C LEU A 310 24.36 -22.63 5.37
N PRO A 311 25.52 -22.84 6.02
CA PRO A 311 26.80 -22.99 5.34
C PRO A 311 26.91 -24.32 4.58
N GLY A 312 27.98 -24.47 3.80
CA GLY A 312 28.31 -25.70 3.09
C GLY A 312 28.28 -25.55 1.57
N ASN A 313 28.88 -26.51 0.88
CA ASN A 313 28.97 -26.53 -0.58
C ASN A 313 27.57 -26.66 -1.20
N LYS A 314 27.26 -25.77 -2.14
CA LYS A 314 25.96 -25.71 -2.82
C LYS A 314 26.15 -25.94 -4.31
N THR A 315 25.16 -26.55 -4.93
CA THR A 315 25.00 -26.51 -6.38
C THR A 315 24.23 -25.26 -6.77
N PHE A 316 24.49 -24.71 -7.95
CA PHE A 316 23.70 -23.60 -8.49
C PHE A 316 23.48 -23.83 -9.99
N GLN A 317 22.34 -24.41 -10.36
CA GLN A 317 22.11 -24.85 -11.73
C GLN A 317 20.63 -24.82 -12.11
N GLY A 318 20.34 -24.59 -13.38
CA GLY A 318 18.99 -24.69 -13.92
C GLY A 318 18.67 -23.64 -14.97
N LYS A 319 17.44 -23.70 -15.45
CA LYS A 319 16.89 -22.80 -16.46
C LYS A 319 15.72 -22.04 -15.84
N PHE A 320 15.80 -20.71 -15.80
CA PHE A 320 14.87 -19.87 -15.06
C PHE A 320 14.41 -18.66 -15.87
N THR A 321 13.18 -18.24 -15.60
CA THR A 321 12.64 -16.95 -16.04
C THR A 321 12.36 -16.14 -14.78
N VAL A 322 13.06 -15.02 -14.61
CA VAL A 322 12.81 -14.09 -13.51
C VAL A 322 11.57 -13.23 -13.80
N PRO A 323 10.96 -12.56 -12.80
CA PRO A 323 9.80 -11.70 -13.03
C PRO A 323 10.08 -10.58 -14.04
N GLY A 324 9.02 -10.04 -14.65
CA GLY A 324 9.11 -8.99 -15.65
C GLY A 324 9.65 -7.66 -15.13
N ASP A 325 10.21 -6.86 -16.02
CA ASP A 325 10.71 -5.53 -15.73
C ASP A 325 9.59 -4.61 -15.21
N LYS A 326 9.83 -4.03 -14.02
CA LYS A 326 8.88 -3.14 -13.34
C LYS A 326 8.56 -1.90 -14.18
N SER A 327 9.55 -1.31 -14.83
CA SER A 327 9.37 -0.08 -15.62
C SER A 327 8.61 -0.36 -16.91
N VAL A 328 8.91 -1.47 -17.59
CA VAL A 328 8.22 -1.85 -18.83
C VAL A 328 6.77 -2.27 -18.54
N SER A 329 6.53 -3.00 -17.45
CA SER A 329 5.18 -3.30 -16.94
C SER A 329 4.39 -2.02 -16.68
N HIS A 330 5.00 -1.03 -16.01
CA HIS A 330 4.37 0.27 -15.78
C HIS A 330 4.00 1.00 -17.09
N ARG A 331 4.91 1.00 -18.07
CA ARG A 331 4.70 1.69 -19.35
C ARG A 331 3.63 1.02 -20.21
N SER A 332 3.51 -0.30 -20.19
CA SER A 332 2.47 -0.99 -20.96
C SER A 332 1.06 -0.57 -20.50
N ILE A 333 0.84 -0.37 -19.20
CA ILE A 333 -0.42 0.20 -18.68
C ILE A 333 -0.63 1.61 -19.19
N MET A 334 0.38 2.47 -19.02
CA MET A 334 0.31 3.89 -19.38
C MET A 334 -0.11 4.11 -20.83
N PHE A 335 0.49 3.37 -21.76
CA PHE A 335 0.25 3.55 -23.18
C PHE A 335 -0.93 2.73 -23.68
N GLY A 336 -1.11 1.50 -23.18
CA GLY A 336 -2.27 0.67 -23.51
C GLY A 336 -3.59 1.34 -23.15
N ALA A 337 -3.63 2.10 -22.05
CA ALA A 337 -4.82 2.79 -21.60
C ALA A 337 -5.32 3.87 -22.59
N ILE A 338 -4.40 4.59 -23.24
CA ILE A 338 -4.71 5.70 -24.17
C ILE A 338 -4.52 5.32 -25.64
N ALA A 339 -4.25 4.05 -25.94
CA ALA A 339 -4.14 3.54 -27.29
C ALA A 339 -5.52 3.28 -27.91
N GLU A 340 -5.57 3.25 -29.24
CA GLU A 340 -6.72 2.77 -30.01
C GLU A 340 -6.71 1.24 -30.04
N GLY A 341 -7.77 0.61 -29.53
CA GLY A 341 -7.91 -0.85 -29.49
C GLY A 341 -7.37 -1.51 -28.22
N THR A 342 -7.40 -2.84 -28.21
CA THR A 342 -7.00 -3.64 -27.04
C THR A 342 -5.50 -3.91 -27.02
N THR A 343 -4.89 -3.82 -25.84
CA THR A 343 -3.50 -4.20 -25.59
C THR A 343 -3.46 -5.44 -24.72
N HIS A 344 -2.71 -6.46 -25.14
CA HIS A 344 -2.47 -7.66 -24.34
C HIS A 344 -1.04 -7.65 -23.82
N VAL A 345 -0.88 -7.69 -22.50
CA VAL A 345 0.42 -7.67 -21.82
C VAL A 345 0.68 -9.03 -21.21
N THR A 346 1.86 -9.61 -21.46
CA THR A 346 2.33 -10.86 -20.85
C THR A 346 3.66 -10.65 -20.12
N GLY A 347 3.95 -11.47 -19.11
CA GLY A 347 5.14 -11.30 -18.26
C GLY A 347 5.06 -10.11 -17.33
N PHE A 348 3.86 -9.59 -17.06
CA PHE A 348 3.64 -8.41 -16.23
C PHE A 348 4.05 -8.63 -14.77
N LEU A 349 4.75 -7.66 -14.18
CA LEU A 349 5.07 -7.63 -12.76
C LEU A 349 4.18 -6.63 -12.01
N GLU A 350 3.47 -7.14 -11.01
CA GLU A 350 2.51 -6.39 -10.18
C GLU A 350 3.21 -5.57 -9.07
N GLY A 351 4.14 -4.70 -9.46
CA GLY A 351 4.77 -3.76 -8.51
C GLY A 351 3.82 -2.63 -8.08
N GLU A 352 4.13 -1.96 -6.97
CA GLU A 352 3.32 -0.84 -6.45
C GLU A 352 3.10 0.28 -7.49
N ASP A 353 4.13 0.63 -8.27
CA ASP A 353 4.02 1.59 -9.37
C ASP A 353 2.98 1.15 -10.41
N ALA A 354 2.97 -0.13 -10.75
CA ALA A 354 2.06 -0.69 -11.74
C ALA A 354 0.62 -0.71 -11.20
N LEU A 355 0.44 -1.15 -9.95
CA LEU A 355 -0.87 -1.19 -9.28
C LEU A 355 -1.49 0.20 -9.10
N ALA A 356 -0.71 1.19 -8.65
CA ALA A 356 -1.18 2.58 -8.50
C ALA A 356 -1.62 3.17 -9.84
N THR A 357 -0.87 2.88 -10.89
CA THR A 357 -1.17 3.36 -12.26
C THR A 357 -2.41 2.69 -12.83
N LEU A 358 -2.54 1.38 -12.61
CA LEU A 358 -3.69 0.60 -13.05
C LEU A 358 -4.97 1.13 -12.39
N GLN A 359 -4.94 1.35 -11.08
CA GLN A 359 -6.08 1.94 -10.37
C GLN A 359 -6.41 3.34 -10.90
N ALA A 360 -5.41 4.19 -11.15
CA ALA A 360 -5.64 5.52 -11.69
C ALA A 360 -6.36 5.49 -13.05
N PHE A 361 -5.98 4.57 -13.95
CA PHE A 361 -6.68 4.44 -15.24
C PHE A 361 -8.09 3.84 -15.12
N ARG A 362 -8.32 2.92 -14.17
CA ARG A 362 -9.68 2.44 -13.83
C ARG A 362 -10.56 3.59 -13.33
N ASP A 363 -10.03 4.43 -12.45
CA ASP A 363 -10.72 5.62 -11.92
C ASP A 363 -11.02 6.65 -13.03
N MET A 364 -10.18 6.69 -14.07
CA MET A 364 -10.40 7.48 -15.29
C MET A 364 -11.23 6.75 -16.37
N GLY A 365 -11.85 5.61 -16.03
CA GLY A 365 -12.84 4.94 -16.86
C GLY A 365 -12.29 3.96 -17.90
N VAL A 366 -11.02 3.55 -17.80
CA VAL A 366 -10.42 2.53 -18.67
C VAL A 366 -10.74 1.14 -18.12
N SER A 367 -11.26 0.25 -18.97
CA SER A 367 -11.50 -1.14 -18.60
C SER A 367 -10.20 -1.94 -18.68
N ILE A 368 -9.78 -2.51 -17.55
CA ILE A 368 -8.53 -3.29 -17.43
C ILE A 368 -8.82 -4.60 -16.70
N GLU A 369 -8.59 -5.71 -17.39
CA GLU A 369 -8.66 -7.06 -16.84
C GLU A 369 -7.29 -7.51 -16.33
N GLY A 370 -7.28 -8.23 -15.21
CA GLY A 370 -6.05 -8.61 -14.53
C GLY A 370 -5.49 -7.50 -13.62
N PRO A 371 -4.20 -7.59 -13.22
CA PRO A 371 -3.26 -8.65 -13.58
C PRO A 371 -3.66 -10.01 -13.01
N LYS A 372 -3.41 -11.08 -13.78
CA LYS A 372 -3.55 -12.48 -13.31
C LYS A 372 -2.48 -13.31 -14.00
N ASN A 373 -1.64 -14.00 -13.22
CA ASN A 373 -0.55 -14.84 -13.74
C ASN A 373 0.40 -14.09 -14.70
N GLY A 374 0.63 -12.79 -14.46
CA GLY A 374 1.45 -11.96 -15.34
C GLY A 374 0.78 -11.55 -16.66
N GLU A 375 -0.53 -11.75 -16.79
CA GLU A 375 -1.32 -11.31 -17.95
C GLU A 375 -2.23 -10.12 -17.58
N VAL A 376 -2.27 -9.12 -18.46
CA VAL A 376 -3.17 -7.94 -18.36
C VAL A 376 -3.78 -7.68 -19.73
N THR A 377 -5.10 -7.44 -19.77
CA THR A 377 -5.79 -6.97 -20.98
C THR A 377 -6.30 -5.56 -20.73
N ILE A 378 -5.87 -4.62 -21.56
CA ILE A 378 -6.22 -3.20 -21.46
C ILE A 378 -7.08 -2.83 -22.65
N HIS A 379 -8.32 -2.40 -22.40
CA HIS A 379 -9.22 -1.90 -23.43
C HIS A 379 -8.98 -0.40 -23.60
N GLY A 380 -8.06 -0.06 -24.51
CA GLY A 380 -7.63 1.32 -24.74
C GLY A 380 -8.76 2.23 -25.18
N VAL A 381 -8.75 3.46 -24.69
CA VAL A 381 -9.82 4.46 -24.93
C VAL A 381 -9.41 5.54 -25.94
N GLY A 382 -8.25 5.38 -26.57
CA GLY A 382 -7.66 6.39 -27.46
C GLY A 382 -7.17 7.65 -26.72
N MET A 383 -6.52 8.54 -27.47
CA MET A 383 -5.83 9.73 -26.93
C MET A 383 -6.75 10.70 -26.18
N HIS A 384 -8.07 10.60 -26.33
CA HIS A 384 -9.05 11.52 -25.76
C HIS A 384 -10.19 10.83 -25.01
N GLY A 385 -10.10 9.53 -24.74
CA GLY A 385 -11.19 8.77 -24.11
C GLY A 385 -11.15 8.71 -22.58
N LEU A 386 -10.10 9.22 -21.94
CA LEU A 386 -10.03 9.29 -20.48
C LEU A 386 -11.16 10.15 -19.91
N LYS A 387 -11.71 9.73 -18.78
CA LYS A 387 -12.79 10.41 -18.06
C LYS A 387 -12.26 11.03 -16.77
N ALA A 388 -12.94 12.07 -16.31
CA ALA A 388 -12.62 12.71 -15.04
C ALA A 388 -12.80 11.71 -13.88
N PRO A 389 -11.80 11.54 -13.01
CA PRO A 389 -11.95 10.70 -11.82
C PRO A 389 -12.91 11.37 -10.84
N ALA A 390 -13.69 10.56 -10.12
CA ALA A 390 -14.66 11.07 -9.14
C ALA A 390 -14.00 11.67 -7.89
N SER A 391 -12.74 11.31 -7.61
CA SER A 391 -11.99 11.76 -6.45
C SER A 391 -10.48 11.84 -6.77
N ALA A 392 -9.66 12.15 -5.76
CA ALA A 392 -8.21 12.21 -5.93
C ALA A 392 -7.64 10.83 -6.32
N LEU A 393 -6.69 10.83 -7.25
CA LEU A 393 -5.94 9.66 -7.66
C LEU A 393 -4.87 9.36 -6.59
N TYR A 394 -5.01 8.23 -5.89
CA TYR A 394 -4.06 7.83 -4.85
C TYR A 394 -2.89 7.03 -5.44
N MET A 395 -1.67 7.58 -5.35
CA MET A 395 -0.47 7.00 -5.94
C MET A 395 0.30 6.06 -5.01
N GLY A 396 -0.16 5.86 -3.76
CA GLY A 396 0.61 5.14 -2.75
C GLY A 396 1.99 5.77 -2.56
N ASN A 397 3.04 4.95 -2.62
CA ASN A 397 4.43 5.40 -2.58
C ASN A 397 5.06 5.60 -3.99
N SER A 398 4.28 5.42 -5.07
CA SER A 398 4.79 5.45 -6.45
C SER A 398 5.09 6.86 -6.93
N GLY A 399 6.34 7.29 -6.69
CA GLY A 399 6.87 8.52 -7.26
C GLY A 399 7.00 8.49 -8.78
N THR A 400 7.09 7.29 -9.37
CA THR A 400 7.12 7.11 -10.83
C THR A 400 5.76 7.43 -11.43
N SER A 401 4.67 6.85 -10.90
CA SER A 401 3.30 7.09 -11.37
C SER A 401 2.98 8.58 -11.32
N MET A 402 3.20 9.23 -10.17
CA MET A 402 2.87 10.63 -10.00
C MET A 402 3.57 11.56 -11.01
N ARG A 403 4.87 11.34 -11.29
CA ARG A 403 5.62 12.20 -12.22
C ARG A 403 5.22 12.00 -13.68
N LEU A 404 5.00 10.76 -14.10
CA LEU A 404 4.60 10.46 -15.47
C LEU A 404 3.15 10.88 -15.73
N LEU A 405 2.23 10.55 -14.80
CA LEU A 405 0.85 11.00 -14.87
C LEU A 405 0.74 12.52 -14.76
N SER A 406 1.65 13.24 -14.09
CA SER A 406 1.66 14.71 -14.14
C SER A 406 1.68 15.24 -15.58
N GLY A 407 2.49 14.62 -16.44
CA GLY A 407 2.57 15.00 -17.85
C GLY A 407 1.29 14.69 -18.62
N MET A 408 0.77 13.47 -18.45
CA MET A 408 -0.46 13.03 -19.13
C MET A 408 -1.69 13.83 -18.68
N LEU A 409 -1.85 14.05 -17.37
CA LEU A 409 -2.98 14.73 -16.76
C LEU A 409 -2.99 16.22 -17.06
N ALA A 410 -1.81 16.84 -17.20
CA ALA A 410 -1.68 18.24 -17.63
C ALA A 410 -2.30 18.53 -19.01
N ALA A 411 -2.45 17.49 -19.85
CA ALA A 411 -3.03 17.60 -21.17
C ALA A 411 -4.54 17.27 -21.24
N GLN A 412 -5.16 16.86 -20.14
CA GLN A 412 -6.55 16.40 -20.15
C GLN A 412 -7.57 17.55 -20.07
N LYS A 413 -8.82 17.25 -20.41
CA LYS A 413 -9.93 18.22 -20.36
C LYS A 413 -10.52 18.42 -18.96
N PHE A 414 -10.06 17.65 -17.98
CA PHE A 414 -10.64 17.62 -16.64
C PHE A 414 -9.57 17.88 -15.58
N ASP A 415 -10.02 18.36 -14.44
CA ASP A 415 -9.16 18.61 -13.28
C ASP A 415 -8.84 17.29 -12.58
N THR A 416 -7.65 17.23 -11.98
CA THR A 416 -7.22 16.08 -11.19
C THR A 416 -6.42 16.51 -9.97
N VAL A 417 -6.48 15.69 -8.92
CA VAL A 417 -5.60 15.79 -7.76
C VAL A 417 -4.93 14.45 -7.57
N MET A 418 -3.60 14.44 -7.47
CA MET A 418 -2.83 13.26 -7.12
C MET A 418 -2.34 13.35 -5.67
N THR A 419 -2.53 12.28 -4.91
CA THR A 419 -2.08 12.14 -3.52
C THR A 419 -1.14 10.94 -3.38
N GLY A 420 -0.40 10.87 -2.28
CA GLY A 420 0.51 9.78 -1.96
C GLY A 420 0.47 9.44 -0.48
N ASP A 421 1.18 8.38 -0.12
CA ASP A 421 1.41 7.99 1.26
C ASP A 421 2.36 8.96 1.99
N ALA A 422 2.63 8.70 3.26
CA ALA A 422 3.51 9.54 4.07
C ALA A 422 4.96 9.64 3.52
N SER A 423 5.41 8.66 2.74
CA SER A 423 6.74 8.67 2.11
C SER A 423 6.74 9.58 0.87
N LEU A 424 5.74 9.46 0.00
CA LEU A 424 5.61 10.21 -1.25
C LEU A 424 5.26 11.67 -0.99
N SER A 425 4.48 11.97 0.05
CA SER A 425 4.13 13.35 0.46
C SER A 425 5.33 14.21 0.85
N LYS A 426 6.52 13.62 1.04
CA LYS A 426 7.78 14.36 1.32
C LYS A 426 8.63 14.59 0.07
N ARG A 427 8.30 13.96 -1.06
CA ARG A 427 9.14 13.98 -2.28
C ARG A 427 8.81 15.22 -3.13
N PRO A 428 9.80 16.07 -3.48
CA PRO A 428 9.54 17.22 -4.34
C PRO A 428 9.07 16.83 -5.75
N MET A 429 8.12 17.59 -6.29
CA MET A 429 7.55 17.42 -7.63
C MET A 429 7.86 18.60 -8.58
N GLU A 430 8.57 19.63 -8.10
CA GLU A 430 8.87 20.82 -8.90
C GLU A 430 9.76 20.55 -10.13
N ARG A 431 10.60 19.51 -10.09
CA ARG A 431 11.43 19.14 -11.25
C ARG A 431 10.60 18.73 -12.47
N ILE A 432 9.41 18.17 -12.26
CA ILE A 432 8.45 17.88 -13.35
C ILE A 432 7.42 19.00 -13.52
N ALA A 433 6.96 19.63 -12.44
CA ALA A 433 5.95 20.68 -12.54
C ALA A 433 6.48 21.92 -13.29
N LYS A 434 7.74 22.32 -13.08
CA LYS A 434 8.36 23.47 -13.75
C LYS A 434 8.33 23.37 -15.28
N PRO A 435 8.87 22.32 -15.93
CA PRO A 435 8.81 22.20 -17.39
C PRO A 435 7.37 22.09 -17.91
N LEU A 436 6.47 21.41 -17.19
CA LEU A 436 5.06 21.35 -17.59
C LEU A 436 4.39 22.74 -17.59
N ARG A 437 4.69 23.60 -16.61
CA ARG A 437 4.22 25.00 -16.61
C ARG A 437 4.77 25.79 -17.79
N LEU A 438 6.01 25.53 -18.23
CA LEU A 438 6.58 26.15 -19.43
C LEU A 438 5.83 25.72 -20.71
N MET A 439 5.29 24.50 -20.74
CA MET A 439 4.42 24.01 -21.83
C MET A 439 3.01 24.63 -21.79
N GLY A 440 2.66 25.37 -20.75
CA GLY A 440 1.33 25.97 -20.56
C GLY A 440 0.42 25.22 -19.59
N ALA A 441 0.91 24.19 -18.89
CA ALA A 441 0.12 23.45 -17.91
C ALA A 441 -0.17 24.27 -16.64
N GLN A 442 -1.36 24.10 -16.07
CA GLN A 442 -1.74 24.63 -14.77
C GLN A 442 -1.59 23.54 -13.71
N ILE A 443 -0.42 23.50 -13.08
CA ILE A 443 -0.04 22.48 -12.09
C ILE A 443 0.44 23.12 -10.79
N GLN A 444 -0.26 22.84 -9.70
CA GLN A 444 0.04 23.32 -8.36
C GLN A 444 0.62 22.19 -7.49
N THR A 445 1.61 22.55 -6.67
CA THR A 445 2.22 21.70 -5.64
C THR A 445 2.01 22.34 -4.26
N THR A 446 2.33 21.60 -3.20
CA THR A 446 2.08 22.00 -1.82
C THR A 446 3.35 22.52 -1.13
N GLY A 447 3.24 23.68 -0.49
CA GLY A 447 4.29 24.28 0.33
C GLY A 447 5.53 24.75 -0.46
N GLU A 448 6.50 25.33 0.24
CA GLU A 448 7.72 25.90 -0.37
C GLU A 448 8.60 24.85 -1.06
N LYS A 449 8.54 23.60 -0.58
CA LYS A 449 9.29 22.47 -1.18
C LYS A 449 8.60 21.88 -2.41
N GLY A 450 7.38 22.30 -2.70
CA GLY A 450 6.56 21.81 -3.82
C GLY A 450 6.38 20.30 -3.81
N THR A 451 5.79 19.77 -2.73
CA THR A 451 5.50 18.35 -2.54
C THR A 451 4.04 18.02 -2.89
N PRO A 452 3.65 16.74 -2.93
CA PRO A 452 2.24 16.35 -3.02
C PRO A 452 1.40 16.86 -1.83
N PRO A 453 0.07 17.00 -1.97
CA PRO A 453 -0.73 16.73 -3.17
C PRO A 453 -0.37 17.61 -4.37
N VAL A 454 -0.54 17.05 -5.57
CA VAL A 454 -0.34 17.73 -6.85
C VAL A 454 -1.70 17.94 -7.49
N SER A 455 -2.09 19.21 -7.66
CA SER A 455 -3.39 19.59 -8.25
C SER A 455 -3.16 20.11 -9.66
N ILE A 456 -3.87 19.56 -10.65
CA ILE A 456 -3.74 19.90 -12.06
C ILE A 456 -5.09 20.36 -12.57
N SER A 457 -5.13 21.57 -13.13
CA SER A 457 -6.32 22.09 -13.82
C SER A 457 -6.28 21.71 -15.29
N GLY A 458 -7.36 21.12 -15.79
CA GLY A 458 -7.49 20.67 -17.17
C GLY A 458 -7.76 21.79 -18.17
N GLN A 459 -8.10 21.40 -19.40
CA GLN A 459 -8.49 22.29 -20.51
C GLN A 459 -7.41 23.29 -20.95
N GLN A 460 -6.16 22.99 -20.66
CA GLN A 460 -5.03 23.80 -21.12
C GLN A 460 -4.67 23.42 -22.57
N LYS A 461 -4.22 24.42 -23.33
CA LYS A 461 -3.56 24.18 -24.62
C LYS A 461 -2.06 24.11 -24.36
N LEU A 462 -1.49 22.91 -24.51
CA LEU A 462 -0.06 22.73 -24.34
C LEU A 462 0.69 23.07 -25.63
N HIS A 463 1.86 23.68 -25.50
CA HIS A 463 2.78 23.93 -26.60
C HIS A 463 4.08 23.16 -26.36
N GLY A 464 4.64 22.61 -27.43
CA GLY A 464 5.93 21.94 -27.40
C GLY A 464 7.04 22.89 -26.98
N ILE A 465 7.97 22.38 -26.19
CA ILE A 465 9.14 23.13 -25.72
C ILE A 465 10.43 22.38 -26.04
N HIS A 466 11.53 23.11 -26.09
CA HIS A 466 12.86 22.53 -25.92
C HIS A 466 13.31 22.73 -24.48
N TYR A 467 13.68 21.66 -23.79
CA TYR A 467 14.01 21.70 -22.37
C TYR A 467 15.35 21.01 -22.08
N ASP A 468 16.33 21.80 -21.68
CA ASP A 468 17.59 21.27 -21.14
C ASP A 468 17.38 20.83 -19.70
N LEU A 469 17.49 19.53 -19.47
CA LEU A 469 17.20 18.93 -18.18
C LEU A 469 18.34 19.25 -17.19
N PRO A 470 18.09 19.93 -16.06
CA PRO A 470 19.17 20.34 -15.15
C PRO A 470 19.88 19.17 -14.46
N MET A 471 19.19 18.04 -14.31
CA MET A 471 19.69 16.83 -13.65
C MET A 471 19.14 15.60 -14.35
N PRO A 472 19.94 14.55 -14.58
CA PRO A 472 19.50 13.35 -15.29
C PRO A 472 18.33 12.71 -14.54
N SER A 473 17.22 12.49 -15.26
CA SER A 473 16.05 11.83 -14.71
C SER A 473 15.14 11.29 -15.81
N ALA A 474 15.12 9.97 -15.97
CA ALA A 474 14.21 9.30 -16.88
C ALA A 474 12.75 9.66 -16.57
N GLN A 475 12.37 9.79 -15.30
CA GLN A 475 10.99 10.11 -14.90
C GLN A 475 10.55 11.52 -15.34
N VAL A 476 11.43 12.52 -15.18
CA VAL A 476 11.12 13.91 -15.60
C VAL A 476 11.08 13.98 -17.13
N LYS A 477 12.07 13.37 -17.81
CA LYS A 477 12.06 13.22 -19.28
C LYS A 477 10.75 12.62 -19.76
N SER A 478 10.33 11.48 -19.17
CA SER A 478 9.08 10.82 -19.52
C SER A 478 7.86 11.73 -19.34
N GLY A 479 7.74 12.42 -18.21
CA GLY A 479 6.58 13.28 -17.95
C GLY A 479 6.47 14.41 -18.98
N ILE A 480 7.59 15.03 -19.38
CA ILE A 480 7.62 16.05 -20.42
C ILE A 480 7.20 15.48 -21.78
N LEU A 481 7.77 14.34 -22.18
CA LEU A 481 7.43 13.69 -23.45
C LEU A 481 5.95 13.24 -23.49
N LEU A 482 5.42 12.74 -22.38
CA LEU A 482 4.01 12.36 -22.26
C LEU A 482 3.06 13.55 -22.45
N ALA A 483 3.37 14.70 -21.83
CA ALA A 483 2.62 15.92 -22.09
C ALA A 483 2.72 16.35 -23.57
N GLY A 484 3.91 16.15 -24.17
CA GLY A 484 4.20 16.44 -25.56
C GLY A 484 3.32 15.68 -26.56
N LEU A 485 2.76 14.52 -26.18
CA LEU A 485 1.86 13.75 -27.06
C LEU A 485 0.59 14.54 -27.46
N TRP A 486 0.16 15.47 -26.61
CA TRP A 486 -0.99 16.35 -26.83
C TRP A 486 -0.62 17.81 -27.15
N ALA A 487 0.66 18.16 -27.05
CA ALA A 487 1.11 19.54 -27.24
C ALA A 487 1.13 19.93 -28.72
N GLU A 488 0.94 21.22 -29.01
CA GLU A 488 1.15 21.77 -30.34
C GLU A 488 2.66 21.89 -30.64
N GLY A 489 3.14 21.19 -31.67
CA GLY A 489 4.53 21.26 -32.14
C GLY A 489 5.45 20.16 -31.57
N GLU A 490 6.77 20.36 -31.73
CA GLU A 490 7.80 19.45 -31.23
C GLU A 490 8.06 19.70 -29.74
N THR A 491 8.04 18.65 -28.94
CA THR A 491 8.56 18.64 -27.56
C THR A 491 9.89 17.91 -27.54
N SER A 492 10.91 18.52 -26.95
CA SER A 492 12.27 18.00 -26.90
C SER A 492 12.87 18.17 -25.51
N VAL A 493 13.57 17.12 -25.06
CA VAL A 493 14.35 17.10 -23.81
C VAL A 493 15.80 16.79 -24.15
N THR A 494 16.74 17.59 -23.65
CA THR A 494 18.18 17.30 -23.69
C THR A 494 18.62 16.86 -22.30
N GLU A 495 19.12 15.63 -22.16
CA GLU A 495 19.61 15.11 -20.87
C GLU A 495 21.13 15.29 -20.72
N PRO A 496 21.64 15.71 -19.54
CA PRO A 496 23.07 15.96 -19.34
C PRO A 496 23.88 14.66 -19.30
N GLU A 497 23.23 13.57 -18.88
CA GLU A 497 23.78 12.22 -18.83
C GLU A 497 22.73 11.25 -19.38
N PRO A 498 23.14 10.13 -20.01
CA PRO A 498 22.20 9.14 -20.52
C PRO A 498 21.31 8.57 -19.41
N THR A 499 20.01 8.50 -19.67
CA THR A 499 19.07 7.82 -18.75
C THR A 499 18.31 6.70 -19.46
N ARG A 500 17.63 5.85 -18.69
CA ARG A 500 16.79 4.75 -19.23
C ARG A 500 15.80 5.27 -20.30
N ASP A 501 15.57 4.46 -21.33
CA ASP A 501 14.77 4.83 -22.52
C ASP A 501 13.49 3.99 -22.72
N HIS A 502 13.02 3.30 -21.67
CA HIS A 502 11.81 2.46 -21.70
C HIS A 502 10.54 3.20 -22.15
N THR A 503 10.48 4.52 -21.97
CA THR A 503 9.32 5.33 -22.39
C THR A 503 9.30 5.47 -23.90
N GLU A 504 10.46 5.82 -24.45
CA GLU A 504 10.71 6.06 -25.85
C GLU A 504 10.52 4.77 -26.65
N ARG A 505 11.05 3.65 -26.14
CA ARG A 505 10.87 2.32 -26.75
C ARG A 505 9.41 1.89 -26.76
N MET A 506 8.72 2.02 -25.63
CA MET A 506 7.32 1.63 -25.57
C MET A 506 6.44 2.55 -26.43
N LEU A 507 6.68 3.86 -26.48
CA LEU A 507 6.01 4.76 -27.43
C LEU A 507 6.15 4.28 -28.88
N ARG A 508 7.36 3.87 -29.29
CA ARG A 508 7.60 3.30 -30.63
C ARG A 508 6.86 1.97 -30.84
N ALA A 509 6.82 1.10 -29.82
CA ALA A 509 6.08 -0.16 -29.88
C ALA A 509 4.57 0.05 -30.09
N PHE A 510 4.02 1.13 -29.54
CA PHE A 510 2.64 1.58 -29.76
C PHE A 510 2.46 2.45 -31.03
N GLY A 511 3.49 2.53 -31.88
CA GLY A 511 3.41 3.19 -33.19
C GLY A 511 3.68 4.69 -33.20
N TYR A 512 4.19 5.28 -32.10
CA TYR A 512 4.52 6.70 -32.04
C TYR A 512 5.97 6.97 -32.48
N GLU A 513 6.19 8.01 -33.28
CA GLU A 513 7.54 8.40 -33.67
C GLU A 513 8.24 9.17 -32.55
N VAL A 514 9.39 8.66 -32.11
CA VAL A 514 10.26 9.31 -31.12
C VAL A 514 11.69 9.32 -31.65
N LYS A 515 12.28 10.50 -31.79
CA LYS A 515 13.67 10.69 -32.21
C LYS A 515 14.59 10.69 -31.00
N THR A 516 15.72 10.00 -31.13
CA THR A 516 16.81 10.00 -30.15
C THR A 516 18.10 10.34 -30.89
N GLU A 517 18.56 11.57 -30.73
CA GLU A 517 19.72 12.15 -31.42
C GLU A 517 20.79 12.51 -30.39
N GLY A 518 21.63 11.53 -30.04
CA GLY A 518 22.55 11.65 -28.90
C GLY A 518 21.77 11.86 -27.60
N HIS A 519 22.01 12.98 -26.93
CA HIS A 519 21.35 13.36 -25.68
C HIS A 519 19.99 14.07 -25.87
N LYS A 520 19.60 14.36 -27.12
CA LYS A 520 18.34 15.02 -27.43
C LYS A 520 17.28 13.98 -27.78
N ILE A 521 16.20 13.95 -27.00
CA ILE A 521 15.02 13.11 -27.25
C ILE A 521 13.85 14.02 -27.62
N SER A 522 13.15 13.74 -28.72
CA SER A 522 12.00 14.55 -29.14
C SER A 522 10.88 13.76 -29.79
N LEU A 523 9.68 14.34 -29.73
CA LEU A 523 8.48 13.86 -30.42
C LEU A 523 7.59 15.05 -30.83
N ILE A 524 6.72 14.84 -31.80
CA ILE A 524 5.75 15.84 -32.27
C ILE A 524 4.36 15.44 -31.78
N GLY A 525 3.65 16.37 -31.14
CA GLY A 525 2.32 16.10 -30.61
C GLY A 525 1.23 15.98 -31.66
N GLY A 526 0.09 15.40 -31.28
CA GLY A 526 -1.06 15.16 -32.15
C GLY A 526 -1.07 13.79 -32.86
N GLY A 527 -0.07 12.94 -32.61
CA GLY A 527 -0.06 11.55 -33.05
C GLY A 527 -1.09 10.67 -32.33
N LYS A 528 -1.10 9.37 -32.68
CA LYS A 528 -1.97 8.35 -32.09
C LYS A 528 -1.15 7.14 -31.65
N LEU A 529 -1.63 6.46 -30.61
CA LEU A 529 -1.09 5.18 -30.15
C LEU A 529 -2.03 4.06 -30.61
N VAL A 530 -1.48 2.91 -30.98
CA VAL A 530 -2.23 1.73 -31.45
C VAL A 530 -2.00 0.57 -30.50
N GLY A 531 -3.09 -0.03 -30.03
CA GLY A 531 -3.05 -1.19 -29.14
C GLY A 531 -2.35 -2.38 -29.81
N THR A 532 -1.57 -3.12 -29.03
CA THR A 532 -0.70 -4.18 -29.54
C THR A 532 -0.44 -5.24 -28.47
N GLU A 533 0.32 -6.28 -28.82
CA GLU A 533 0.82 -7.27 -27.88
C GLU A 533 2.16 -6.82 -27.29
N ILE A 534 2.23 -6.76 -25.96
CA ILE A 534 3.44 -6.38 -25.22
C ILE A 534 3.89 -7.57 -24.36
N GLN A 535 4.93 -8.25 -24.81
CA GLN A 535 5.67 -9.15 -23.95
C GLN A 535 6.68 -8.34 -23.13
N VAL A 536 6.47 -8.29 -21.81
CA VAL A 536 7.38 -7.63 -20.88
C VAL A 536 8.66 -8.47 -20.75
N PRO A 537 9.86 -7.86 -20.91
CA PRO A 537 11.12 -8.57 -20.73
C PRO A 537 11.33 -8.93 -19.26
N SER A 538 12.00 -10.05 -18.98
CA SER A 538 12.41 -10.41 -17.62
C SER A 538 13.39 -9.35 -17.07
N ASP A 539 13.22 -8.93 -15.81
CA ASP A 539 14.00 -7.83 -15.24
C ASP A 539 15.48 -8.21 -15.07
N ILE A 540 16.37 -7.47 -15.73
CA ILE A 540 17.82 -7.66 -15.60
C ILE A 540 18.33 -7.39 -14.18
N SER A 541 17.68 -6.49 -13.43
CA SER A 541 18.01 -6.25 -12.02
C SER A 541 17.76 -7.49 -11.16
N SER A 542 16.70 -8.25 -11.46
CA SER A 542 16.39 -9.52 -10.79
C SER A 542 17.33 -10.64 -11.28
N ALA A 543 17.60 -10.68 -12.59
CA ALA A 543 18.52 -11.63 -13.19
C ALA A 543 19.96 -11.49 -12.66
N ALA A 544 20.39 -10.26 -12.35
CA ALA A 544 21.74 -9.95 -11.86
C ALA A 544 22.15 -10.78 -10.64
N PHE A 545 21.23 -11.03 -9.69
CA PHE A 545 21.52 -11.87 -8.53
C PHE A 545 21.89 -13.29 -8.96
N PHE A 546 21.17 -13.87 -9.91
CA PHE A 546 21.43 -15.22 -10.43
C PHE A 546 22.67 -15.26 -11.33
N MET A 547 22.96 -14.19 -12.08
CA MET A 547 24.22 -14.04 -12.81
C MET A 547 25.42 -14.09 -11.85
N VAL A 548 25.37 -13.32 -10.76
CA VAL A 548 26.42 -13.33 -9.73
C VAL A 548 26.48 -14.68 -9.03
N GLY A 549 25.34 -15.26 -8.63
CA GLY A 549 25.28 -16.56 -7.97
C GLY A 549 25.94 -17.67 -8.77
N ALA A 550 25.68 -17.71 -10.08
CA ALA A 550 26.35 -18.63 -10.99
C ALA A 550 27.86 -18.34 -11.06
N ALA A 551 28.25 -17.08 -11.31
CA ALA A 551 29.66 -16.72 -11.44
C ALA A 551 30.53 -17.04 -10.21
N ILE A 552 29.96 -17.09 -9.01
CA ILE A 552 30.70 -17.37 -7.77
C ILE A 552 30.59 -18.83 -7.29
N THR A 553 29.80 -19.68 -7.94
CA THR A 553 29.58 -21.07 -7.51
C THR A 553 30.32 -22.06 -8.40
N GLN A 554 31.07 -22.98 -7.80
CA GLN A 554 31.85 -23.96 -8.56
C GLN A 554 30.96 -24.83 -9.46
N ASN A 555 31.34 -24.95 -10.73
CA ASN A 555 30.64 -25.79 -11.71
C ASN A 555 29.14 -25.46 -11.83
N SER A 556 28.74 -24.21 -11.58
CA SER A 556 27.37 -23.76 -11.82
C SER A 556 27.04 -23.77 -13.31
N ASP A 557 25.77 -23.92 -13.65
CA ASP A 557 25.26 -23.83 -15.02
C ASP A 557 23.83 -23.27 -15.00
N VAL A 558 23.72 -21.97 -15.28
CA VAL A 558 22.45 -21.23 -15.17
C VAL A 558 22.12 -20.54 -16.48
N LEU A 559 20.92 -20.84 -17.02
CA LEU A 559 20.35 -20.16 -18.17
C LEU A 559 19.16 -19.29 -17.71
N LEU A 560 19.26 -17.98 -17.92
CA LEU A 560 18.21 -17.01 -17.62
C LEU A 560 17.51 -16.60 -18.92
N GLU A 561 16.22 -16.89 -19.05
CA GLU A 561 15.48 -16.67 -20.29
C GLU A 561 14.87 -15.26 -20.40
N ALA A 562 14.86 -14.76 -21.64
CA ALA A 562 14.15 -13.53 -22.03
C ALA A 562 14.51 -12.30 -21.16
N VAL A 563 15.76 -12.21 -20.71
CA VAL A 563 16.27 -11.09 -19.92
C VAL A 563 16.32 -9.84 -20.80
N GLY A 564 15.78 -8.73 -20.30
CA GLY A 564 15.88 -7.44 -20.95
C GLY A 564 17.33 -6.97 -21.05
N ILE A 565 17.85 -6.86 -22.26
CA ILE A 565 19.22 -6.40 -22.55
C ILE A 565 19.20 -4.98 -23.15
N ASN A 566 18.33 -4.12 -22.62
CA ASN A 566 18.31 -2.72 -22.99
C ASN A 566 19.69 -2.11 -22.70
N PRO A 567 20.37 -1.46 -23.67
CA PRO A 567 21.72 -0.92 -23.48
C PRO A 567 21.85 0.04 -22.29
N THR A 568 20.76 0.68 -21.86
CA THR A 568 20.73 1.55 -20.67
C THR A 568 20.71 0.79 -19.33
N ARG A 569 20.74 -0.55 -19.37
CA ARG A 569 20.56 -1.46 -18.21
C ARG A 569 21.57 -2.62 -18.17
N THR A 570 22.40 -2.78 -19.19
CA THR A 570 23.27 -3.96 -19.36
C THR A 570 24.63 -3.84 -18.67
N GLY A 571 24.86 -2.82 -17.83
CA GLY A 571 26.18 -2.59 -17.23
C GLY A 571 26.69 -3.78 -16.42
N ILE A 572 25.80 -4.50 -15.74
CA ILE A 572 26.12 -5.75 -15.01
C ILE A 572 26.76 -6.81 -15.92
N ILE A 573 26.26 -6.98 -17.14
CA ILE A 573 26.77 -7.97 -18.11
C ILE A 573 28.20 -7.60 -18.51
N GLU A 574 28.43 -6.32 -18.82
CA GLU A 574 29.75 -5.84 -19.23
C GLU A 574 30.76 -5.93 -18.08
N ILE A 575 30.37 -5.51 -16.88
CA ILE A 575 31.23 -5.59 -15.69
C ILE A 575 31.61 -7.05 -15.39
N LEU A 576 30.65 -7.98 -15.40
CA LEU A 576 30.95 -9.40 -15.16
C LEU A 576 31.85 -9.99 -16.26
N LYS A 577 31.66 -9.62 -17.53
CA LYS A 577 32.56 -10.01 -18.62
C LYS A 577 33.97 -9.50 -18.41
N GLN A 578 34.14 -8.24 -17.99
CA GLN A 578 35.46 -7.66 -17.69
C GLN A 578 36.12 -8.28 -16.45
N MET A 579 35.32 -8.67 -15.45
CA MET A 579 35.78 -9.49 -14.32
C MET A 579 36.15 -10.94 -14.74
N GLY A 580 35.96 -11.31 -16.01
CA GLY A 580 36.34 -12.61 -16.55
C GLY A 580 35.29 -13.71 -16.36
N ALA A 581 34.03 -13.37 -16.09
CA ALA A 581 32.95 -14.36 -15.99
C ALA A 581 32.82 -15.19 -17.27
N ASP A 582 32.37 -16.44 -17.15
CA ASP A 582 31.90 -17.26 -18.27
C ASP A 582 30.42 -16.98 -18.49
N LEU A 583 30.15 -15.90 -19.22
CA LEU A 583 28.82 -15.37 -19.50
C LEU A 583 28.66 -15.14 -21.00
N THR A 584 27.67 -15.80 -21.61
CA THR A 584 27.26 -15.59 -23.00
C THR A 584 25.87 -14.94 -23.06
N VAL A 585 25.65 -14.16 -24.12
CA VAL A 585 24.37 -13.56 -24.47
C VAL A 585 23.92 -14.24 -25.76
N GLU A 586 22.80 -14.93 -25.72
CA GLU A 586 22.33 -15.81 -26.78
C GLU A 586 20.89 -15.46 -27.15
N ASN A 587 20.43 -15.91 -28.33
CA ASN A 587 19.03 -15.77 -28.76
C ASN A 587 18.49 -14.33 -28.70
N GLU A 588 19.29 -13.36 -29.13
CA GLU A 588 18.92 -11.93 -29.14
C GLU A 588 17.72 -11.67 -30.07
N ARG A 589 16.71 -10.98 -29.54
CA ARG A 589 15.44 -10.67 -30.23
C ARG A 589 14.80 -9.42 -29.64
N ILE A 590 13.72 -8.93 -30.24
CA ILE A 590 12.95 -7.77 -29.76
C ILE A 590 11.55 -8.23 -29.35
N ALA A 591 11.09 -7.79 -28.17
CA ALA A 591 9.76 -8.04 -27.64
C ALA A 591 9.19 -6.75 -27.04
N GLY A 592 8.01 -6.31 -27.51
CA GLY A 592 7.39 -5.07 -27.01
C GLY A 592 8.24 -3.79 -27.19
N GLY A 593 9.14 -3.77 -28.17
CA GLY A 593 10.10 -2.66 -28.39
C GLY A 593 11.38 -2.71 -27.53
N GLU A 594 11.48 -3.68 -26.62
CA GLU A 594 12.65 -3.92 -25.78
C GLU A 594 13.50 -5.07 -26.35
N PRO A 595 14.84 -4.95 -26.36
CA PRO A 595 15.71 -6.05 -26.74
C PRO A 595 15.79 -7.05 -25.58
N ILE A 596 15.65 -8.34 -25.89
CA ILE A 596 15.75 -9.45 -24.94
C ILE A 596 16.74 -10.50 -25.45
N ALA A 597 17.34 -11.21 -24.51
CA ALA A 597 18.24 -12.32 -24.79
C ALA A 597 18.16 -13.37 -23.68
N ASP A 598 18.69 -14.55 -23.97
CA ASP A 598 18.93 -15.57 -22.97
C ASP A 598 20.38 -15.42 -22.47
N ILE A 599 20.57 -15.38 -21.15
CA ILE A 599 21.89 -15.17 -20.53
C ILE A 599 22.35 -16.49 -19.93
N HIS A 600 23.45 -17.04 -20.44
CA HIS A 600 24.01 -18.31 -19.95
C HIS A 600 25.28 -18.03 -19.15
N ILE A 601 25.29 -18.44 -17.88
CA ILE A 601 26.39 -18.19 -16.94
C ILE A 601 26.89 -19.50 -16.36
N ARG A 602 28.21 -19.70 -16.39
CA ARG A 602 28.87 -20.90 -15.88
C ARG A 602 29.95 -20.57 -14.86
N GLY A 603 29.99 -21.35 -13.80
CA GLY A 603 31.00 -21.27 -12.74
C GLY A 603 32.27 -22.02 -13.11
N SER A 604 32.80 -21.79 -14.33
CA SER A 604 33.92 -22.54 -14.90
C SER A 604 35.29 -21.97 -14.51
N ARG A 605 35.34 -20.74 -14.01
CA ARG A 605 36.57 -20.01 -13.66
C ARG A 605 36.32 -18.95 -12.58
N THR A 606 37.36 -18.63 -11.82
CA THR A 606 37.34 -17.58 -10.79
C THR A 606 37.29 -16.19 -11.45
N LEU A 607 36.45 -15.30 -10.90
CA LEU A 607 36.42 -13.88 -11.27
C LEU A 607 37.72 -13.17 -10.88
N LYS A 608 38.01 -12.03 -11.52
CA LYS A 608 39.14 -11.16 -11.21
C LYS A 608 38.64 -9.78 -10.80
N GLY A 609 39.28 -9.20 -9.79
CA GLY A 609 39.04 -7.83 -9.39
C GLY A 609 39.48 -6.85 -10.49
N ILE A 610 38.72 -5.79 -10.66
CA ILE A 610 38.95 -4.77 -11.70
C ILE A 610 38.73 -3.36 -11.14
N HIS A 611 39.27 -2.37 -11.83
CA HIS A 611 38.73 -1.01 -11.73
C HIS A 611 37.49 -0.95 -12.60
N ILE A 612 36.31 -0.80 -11.99
CA ILE A 612 35.04 -0.80 -12.70
C ILE A 612 35.02 0.41 -13.66
N PRO A 613 34.66 0.22 -14.94
CA PRO A 613 34.60 1.31 -15.90
C PRO A 613 33.44 2.27 -15.59
N GLU A 614 33.74 3.57 -15.48
CA GLU A 614 32.78 4.59 -15.03
C GLU A 614 31.58 4.76 -15.97
N ASP A 615 31.76 4.53 -17.26
CA ASP A 615 30.67 4.60 -18.26
C ASP A 615 29.61 3.50 -18.06
N GLN A 616 29.95 2.42 -17.34
CA GLN A 616 29.00 1.36 -16.98
C GLN A 616 28.26 1.65 -15.67
N VAL A 617 28.70 2.63 -14.87
CA VAL A 617 28.10 2.95 -13.56
C VAL A 617 26.63 3.36 -13.68
N PRO A 618 26.22 4.27 -14.59
CA PRO A 618 24.81 4.61 -14.77
C PRO A 618 23.96 3.41 -15.24
N LEU A 619 24.60 2.45 -15.93
CA LEU A 619 23.97 1.29 -16.56
C LEU A 619 23.82 0.09 -15.62
N ALA A 620 24.50 0.11 -14.46
CA ALA A 620 24.52 -0.94 -13.44
C ALA A 620 24.21 -0.41 -12.02
N ILE A 621 23.68 0.82 -11.91
CA ILE A 621 23.55 1.52 -10.62
C ILE A 621 22.76 0.73 -9.58
N ASP A 622 21.82 -0.09 -10.03
CA ASP A 622 20.92 -0.87 -9.19
C ASP A 622 21.48 -2.29 -8.91
N GLU A 623 22.54 -2.69 -9.61
CA GLU A 623 23.16 -4.03 -9.58
C GLU A 623 24.46 -4.05 -8.76
N PHE A 624 24.98 -2.89 -8.35
CA PHE A 624 26.21 -2.81 -7.54
C PHE A 624 26.20 -3.62 -6.24
N PRO A 625 25.11 -3.69 -5.46
CA PRO A 625 25.04 -4.60 -4.30
C PRO A 625 25.38 -6.06 -4.65
N ALA A 626 24.89 -6.57 -5.79
CA ALA A 626 25.21 -7.91 -6.26
C ALA A 626 26.67 -7.99 -6.76
N LEU A 627 27.15 -6.98 -7.48
CA LEU A 627 28.54 -6.90 -7.94
C LEU A 627 29.55 -6.88 -6.79
N PHE A 628 29.21 -6.29 -5.63
CA PHE A 628 30.10 -6.30 -4.48
C PHE A 628 30.29 -7.71 -3.90
N VAL A 629 29.26 -8.55 -3.96
CA VAL A 629 29.37 -9.98 -3.62
C VAL A 629 30.23 -10.72 -4.64
N ALA A 630 30.12 -10.39 -5.93
CA ALA A 630 31.01 -10.91 -6.96
C ALA A 630 32.47 -10.50 -6.72
N ALA A 631 32.71 -9.23 -6.39
CA ALA A 631 34.03 -8.66 -6.10
C ALA A 631 34.69 -9.31 -4.88
N ALA A 632 33.93 -9.55 -3.80
CA ALA A 632 34.44 -10.27 -2.62
C ALA A 632 34.92 -11.69 -2.95
N CYS A 633 34.27 -12.36 -3.91
CA CYS A 633 34.64 -13.68 -4.42
C CYS A 633 35.71 -13.67 -5.51
N ALA A 634 36.08 -12.49 -6.03
CA ALA A 634 37.05 -12.35 -7.09
C ALA A 634 38.50 -12.45 -6.58
N GLU A 635 39.42 -12.76 -7.47
CA GLU A 635 40.87 -12.70 -7.22
C GLU A 635 41.39 -11.27 -7.41
N GLY A 636 41.92 -10.68 -6.33
CA GLY A 636 42.50 -9.34 -6.34
C GLY A 636 41.52 -8.22 -5.95
N GLN A 637 42.01 -6.98 -6.01
CA GLN A 637 41.27 -5.78 -5.59
C GLN A 637 40.25 -5.35 -6.66
N THR A 638 39.06 -4.94 -6.22
CA THR A 638 38.06 -4.24 -7.04
C THR A 638 37.88 -2.81 -6.57
N VAL A 639 37.80 -1.86 -7.52
CA VAL A 639 37.62 -0.43 -7.23
C VAL A 639 36.40 0.09 -8.01
N LEU A 640 35.48 0.73 -7.31
CA LEU A 640 34.38 1.50 -7.88
C LEU A 640 34.62 3.00 -7.64
N THR A 641 34.48 3.81 -8.69
CA THR A 641 34.48 5.29 -8.67
C THR A 641 33.27 5.82 -9.43
N GLY A 642 32.95 7.11 -9.28
CA GLY A 642 31.87 7.77 -10.03
C GLY A 642 30.44 7.34 -9.64
N ALA A 643 30.26 6.67 -8.51
CA ALA A 643 29.00 6.09 -8.04
C ALA A 643 28.40 6.82 -6.81
N ALA A 644 28.65 8.12 -6.67
CA ALA A 644 28.15 8.92 -5.55
C ALA A 644 26.61 8.86 -5.38
N GLU A 645 25.85 8.61 -6.46
CA GLU A 645 24.39 8.45 -6.40
C GLU A 645 23.96 7.28 -5.50
N LEU A 646 24.76 6.21 -5.39
CA LEU A 646 24.44 5.06 -4.53
C LEU A 646 24.33 5.42 -3.04
N ARG A 647 25.00 6.48 -2.60
CA ARG A 647 24.96 6.94 -1.21
C ARG A 647 23.65 7.65 -0.84
N VAL A 648 22.90 8.11 -1.84
CA VAL A 648 21.70 8.96 -1.67
C VAL A 648 20.43 8.36 -2.29
N LYS A 649 20.41 7.05 -2.56
CA LYS A 649 19.23 6.31 -3.03
C LYS A 649 18.19 6.17 -1.90
N GLU A 650 17.50 5.04 -1.82
CA GLU A 650 16.57 4.72 -0.73
C GLU A 650 17.29 4.58 0.61
N SER A 651 18.57 4.20 0.56
CA SER A 651 19.53 4.08 1.65
C SER A 651 20.94 4.41 1.13
N ASP A 652 21.92 4.58 2.01
CA ASP A 652 23.34 4.58 1.61
C ASP A 652 23.77 3.12 1.34
N ARG A 653 23.48 2.65 0.12
CA ARG A 653 23.72 1.26 -0.27
C ARG A 653 25.19 0.87 -0.21
N ILE A 654 26.10 1.82 -0.42
CA ILE A 654 27.54 1.57 -0.30
C ILE A 654 27.89 1.23 1.14
N GLN A 655 27.45 2.08 2.09
CA GLN A 655 27.78 1.89 3.49
C GLN A 655 27.16 0.61 4.05
N VAL A 656 25.88 0.35 3.77
CA VAL A 656 25.19 -0.85 4.28
C VAL A 656 25.80 -2.13 3.72
N MET A 657 26.17 -2.15 2.43
CA MET A 657 26.90 -3.28 1.86
C MET A 657 28.29 -3.45 2.49
N ALA A 658 29.03 -2.37 2.75
CA ALA A 658 30.32 -2.45 3.40
C ALA A 658 30.22 -2.99 4.83
N ASP A 659 29.19 -2.58 5.58
CA ASP A 659 28.96 -3.06 6.95
C ASP A 659 28.67 -4.57 6.95
N GLY A 660 27.78 -5.04 6.08
CA GLY A 660 27.50 -6.47 5.95
C GLY A 660 28.70 -7.28 5.45
N LEU A 661 29.45 -6.77 4.46
CA LEU A 661 30.67 -7.42 3.96
C LEU A 661 31.74 -7.54 5.05
N LYS A 662 31.95 -6.50 5.87
CA LYS A 662 32.87 -6.53 7.01
C LYS A 662 32.44 -7.54 8.07
N THR A 663 31.15 -7.62 8.38
CA THR A 663 30.60 -8.64 9.28
C THR A 663 30.90 -10.06 8.78
N MET A 664 30.85 -10.26 7.47
CA MET A 664 31.19 -11.53 6.81
C MET A 664 32.70 -11.72 6.58
N GLY A 665 33.53 -10.86 7.16
CA GLY A 665 34.99 -10.96 7.18
C GLY A 665 35.69 -10.45 5.91
N ILE A 666 35.04 -9.65 5.07
CA ILE A 666 35.63 -9.06 3.87
C ILE A 666 36.26 -7.71 4.20
N ASP A 667 37.50 -7.49 3.76
CA ASP A 667 38.14 -6.19 3.85
C ASP A 667 37.65 -5.29 2.72
N CYS A 668 37.03 -4.17 3.09
CA CYS A 668 36.51 -3.19 2.16
C CYS A 668 36.48 -1.79 2.78
N THR A 669 36.68 -0.78 1.94
CA THR A 669 36.75 0.62 2.34
C THR A 669 35.82 1.46 1.46
N PRO A 670 34.69 1.95 2.00
CA PRO A 670 33.86 2.94 1.31
C PRO A 670 34.63 4.21 0.99
N THR A 671 34.44 4.77 -0.21
CA THR A 671 34.97 6.06 -0.64
C THR A 671 33.83 7.06 -0.88
N GLU A 672 34.12 8.34 -1.09
CA GLU A 672 33.09 9.36 -1.31
C GLU A 672 32.18 9.04 -2.51
N ASP A 673 32.76 8.49 -3.56
CA ASP A 673 32.12 8.19 -4.84
C ASP A 673 32.10 6.69 -5.18
N GLY A 674 32.30 5.79 -4.20
CA GLY A 674 32.39 4.36 -4.48
C GLY A 674 32.90 3.52 -3.32
N ILE A 675 33.64 2.45 -3.64
CA ILE A 675 34.16 1.48 -2.67
C ILE A 675 35.36 0.72 -3.22
N ILE A 676 36.30 0.37 -2.33
CA ILE A 676 37.40 -0.56 -2.60
C ILE A 676 37.09 -1.88 -1.87
N ILE A 677 37.17 -3.01 -2.57
CA ILE A 677 36.91 -4.35 -2.02
C ILE A 677 38.11 -5.26 -2.29
N GLU A 678 38.68 -5.83 -1.23
CA GLU A 678 39.75 -6.81 -1.33
C GLU A 678 39.16 -8.22 -1.52
N GLY A 679 39.18 -8.69 -2.76
CA GLY A 679 38.68 -10.01 -3.12
C GLY A 679 39.50 -11.13 -2.48
N LYS A 680 38.81 -12.12 -1.90
CA LYS A 680 39.44 -13.31 -1.29
C LYS A 680 39.55 -14.50 -2.23
N GLY A 681 39.01 -14.38 -3.45
CA GLY A 681 39.09 -15.42 -4.46
C GLY A 681 40.53 -15.73 -4.84
N LYS A 682 40.77 -16.99 -5.25
CA LYS A 682 42.03 -17.42 -5.86
C LYS A 682 41.71 -18.30 -7.06
N SER A 683 42.52 -18.20 -8.10
CA SER A 683 42.30 -19.00 -9.32
C SER A 683 42.24 -20.51 -9.00
N GLY A 684 41.12 -21.15 -9.34
CA GLY A 684 40.89 -22.58 -9.10
C GLY A 684 40.47 -22.97 -7.68
N ASP A 685 40.41 -22.01 -6.74
CA ASP A 685 39.96 -22.22 -5.37
C ASP A 685 38.49 -21.82 -5.19
N TRP A 686 37.70 -22.76 -4.72
CA TRP A 686 36.26 -22.60 -4.49
C TRP A 686 35.88 -22.68 -3.00
N SER A 687 36.85 -22.56 -2.10
CA SER A 687 36.63 -22.52 -0.66
C SER A 687 35.73 -21.36 -0.22
N ALA A 688 35.23 -21.42 1.01
CA ALA A 688 34.37 -20.36 1.54
C ALA A 688 35.08 -19.00 1.55
N VAL A 689 34.40 -17.98 1.04
CA VAL A 689 34.85 -16.58 1.00
C VAL A 689 34.35 -15.83 2.23
N PHE A 690 33.12 -16.13 2.65
CA PHE A 690 32.41 -15.45 3.72
C PHE A 690 32.38 -16.27 5.01
N THR A 691 32.39 -15.60 6.16
CA THR A 691 32.36 -16.23 7.49
C THR A 691 30.94 -16.43 8.06
N GLY A 692 29.91 -15.96 7.38
CA GLY A 692 28.55 -15.88 7.92
C GLY A 692 28.35 -14.65 8.81
N GLY A 693 27.25 -14.61 9.56
CA GLY A 693 26.92 -13.53 10.49
C GLY A 693 25.47 -13.03 10.38
N GLU A 694 25.13 -12.08 11.23
CA GLU A 694 23.85 -11.34 11.20
C GLU A 694 24.02 -10.07 10.37
N ILE A 695 23.12 -9.87 9.41
CA ILE A 695 23.19 -8.80 8.41
C ILE A 695 21.92 -7.98 8.47
N GLU A 696 22.04 -6.68 8.65
CA GLU A 696 20.93 -5.74 8.58
C GLU A 696 20.71 -5.29 7.13
N SER A 697 19.56 -5.62 6.53
CA SER A 697 19.25 -5.15 5.18
C SER A 697 18.81 -3.68 5.14
N HIS A 698 18.43 -3.12 6.29
CA HIS A 698 17.73 -1.83 6.40
C HIS A 698 16.45 -1.76 5.54
N HIS A 699 15.76 -2.90 5.40
CA HIS A 699 14.57 -3.08 4.56
C HIS A 699 14.83 -2.82 3.06
N ASP A 700 16.09 -2.83 2.61
CA ASP A 700 16.47 -2.73 1.20
C ASP A 700 16.56 -4.14 0.59
N HIS A 701 15.60 -4.42 -0.29
CA HIS A 701 15.47 -5.71 -0.99
C HIS A 701 16.73 -6.10 -1.77
N ARG A 702 17.49 -5.14 -2.31
CA ARG A 702 18.70 -5.43 -3.10
C ARG A 702 19.85 -5.87 -2.21
N ILE A 703 19.96 -5.26 -1.03
CA ILE A 703 20.94 -5.66 -0.02
C ILE A 703 20.62 -7.08 0.48
N ALA A 704 19.36 -7.34 0.82
CA ALA A 704 18.91 -8.65 1.28
C ALA A 704 19.16 -9.77 0.23
N MET A 705 18.80 -9.54 -1.03
CA MET A 705 19.05 -10.51 -2.11
C MET A 705 20.54 -10.69 -2.38
N SER A 706 21.34 -9.62 -2.30
CA SER A 706 22.81 -9.70 -2.51
C SER A 706 23.46 -10.60 -1.48
N PHE A 707 23.23 -10.35 -0.18
CA PHE A 707 23.78 -11.18 0.88
C PHE A 707 23.19 -12.59 0.90
N SER A 708 22.01 -12.80 0.32
CA SER A 708 21.50 -14.15 0.11
C SER A 708 22.41 -14.95 -0.83
N MET A 709 22.87 -14.33 -1.93
CA MET A 709 23.80 -14.98 -2.87
C MET A 709 25.17 -15.26 -2.23
N ALA A 710 25.62 -14.45 -1.27
CA ALA A 710 26.84 -14.73 -0.50
C ALA A 710 26.80 -16.09 0.23
N GLY A 711 25.59 -16.60 0.53
CA GLY A 711 25.36 -17.93 1.09
C GLY A 711 25.92 -19.09 0.25
N LEU A 712 26.13 -18.89 -1.05
CA LEU A 712 26.75 -19.88 -1.94
C LEU A 712 28.22 -20.15 -1.60
N ARG A 713 28.90 -19.20 -0.92
CA ARG A 713 30.32 -19.27 -0.57
C ARG A 713 30.59 -18.96 0.90
N SER A 714 29.66 -19.32 1.78
CA SER A 714 29.77 -19.08 3.23
C SER A 714 30.19 -20.33 4.03
N SER A 715 31.09 -20.12 4.99
CA SER A 715 31.52 -21.12 6.00
C SER A 715 30.65 -21.12 7.26
N GLY A 716 29.92 -20.03 7.52
CA GLY A 716 28.98 -19.90 8.63
C GLY A 716 27.55 -19.62 8.16
N THR A 717 26.59 -19.73 9.09
CA THR A 717 25.20 -19.37 8.85
C THR A 717 25.08 -17.86 8.60
N ILE A 718 24.22 -17.47 7.65
CA ILE A 718 23.87 -16.08 7.37
C ILE A 718 22.43 -15.86 7.82
N ASN A 719 22.21 -14.87 8.67
CA ASN A 719 20.89 -14.36 9.02
C ASN A 719 20.76 -12.94 8.46
N ILE A 720 19.75 -12.68 7.65
CA ILE A 720 19.53 -11.38 7.01
C ILE A 720 18.22 -10.84 7.56
N MET A 721 18.30 -9.72 8.29
CA MET A 721 17.14 -9.06 8.91
C MET A 721 16.48 -8.10 7.93
N GLY A 722 15.15 -7.97 8.00
CA GLY A 722 14.37 -7.00 7.22
C GLY A 722 14.16 -7.41 5.77
N THR A 723 13.72 -8.63 5.53
CA THR A 723 13.61 -9.21 4.18
C THR A 723 12.22 -9.11 3.55
N GLU A 724 11.25 -8.54 4.25
CA GLU A 724 9.85 -8.51 3.79
C GLU A 724 9.65 -7.73 2.47
N THR A 725 10.52 -6.76 2.17
CA THR A 725 10.48 -6.00 0.92
C THR A 725 10.95 -6.80 -0.31
N VAL A 726 11.63 -7.94 -0.10
CA VAL A 726 12.11 -8.81 -1.19
C VAL A 726 10.94 -9.36 -1.99
N ALA A 727 9.88 -9.82 -1.34
CA ALA A 727 8.71 -10.39 -2.02
C ALA A 727 7.96 -9.35 -2.86
N THR A 728 8.00 -8.07 -2.49
CA THR A 728 7.41 -6.98 -3.27
C THR A 728 8.22 -6.68 -4.54
N SER A 729 9.55 -6.80 -4.48
CA SER A 729 10.41 -6.52 -5.63
C SER A 729 10.64 -7.74 -6.53
N PHE A 730 10.81 -8.92 -5.95
CA PHE A 730 11.11 -10.18 -6.64
C PHE A 730 10.33 -11.31 -5.95
N PRO A 731 9.03 -11.47 -6.28
CA PRO A 731 8.13 -12.42 -5.61
C PRO A 731 8.63 -13.88 -5.59
N THR A 732 9.29 -14.31 -6.66
CA THR A 732 9.78 -15.69 -6.82
C THR A 732 11.25 -15.86 -6.45
N PHE A 733 11.89 -14.88 -5.77
CA PHE A 733 13.32 -14.93 -5.46
C PHE A 733 13.71 -16.20 -4.67
N THR A 734 13.07 -16.43 -3.53
CA THR A 734 13.37 -17.58 -2.68
C THR A 734 13.01 -18.89 -3.37
N GLU A 735 11.92 -18.94 -4.14
CA GLU A 735 11.53 -20.12 -4.92
C GLU A 735 12.60 -20.49 -5.96
N LEU A 736 13.04 -19.51 -6.76
CA LEU A 736 14.06 -19.72 -7.79
C LEU A 736 15.43 -20.03 -7.16
N ALA A 737 15.79 -19.37 -6.05
CA ALA A 737 17.02 -19.67 -5.32
C ALA A 737 17.02 -21.13 -4.82
N ASN A 738 15.94 -21.57 -4.19
CA ASN A 738 15.76 -22.96 -3.74
C ASN A 738 15.86 -23.94 -4.91
N LYS A 739 15.18 -23.66 -6.04
CA LYS A 739 15.25 -24.50 -7.26
C LYS A 739 16.65 -24.58 -7.84
N ALA A 740 17.41 -23.50 -7.79
CA ALA A 740 18.80 -23.47 -8.26
C ALA A 740 19.75 -24.25 -7.35
N GLY A 741 19.41 -24.42 -6.07
CA GLY A 741 20.22 -25.14 -5.07
C GLY A 741 20.71 -24.26 -3.91
N LEU A 742 20.21 -23.02 -3.80
CA LEU A 742 20.40 -22.13 -2.66
C LEU A 742 19.18 -22.17 -1.75
N ALA A 743 19.24 -22.99 -0.70
CA ALA A 743 18.17 -23.08 0.28
C ALA A 743 18.11 -21.83 1.16
N ILE A 744 16.96 -21.14 1.15
CA ILE A 744 16.68 -19.95 1.97
C ILE A 744 15.47 -20.25 2.85
N GLN A 745 15.66 -20.20 4.18
CA GLN A 745 14.58 -20.31 5.16
C GLN A 745 14.06 -18.92 5.49
N VAL A 746 12.74 -18.75 5.52
CA VAL A 746 12.07 -17.49 5.85
C VAL A 746 11.39 -17.64 7.21
N SER A 747 11.60 -16.69 8.12
CA SER A 747 10.92 -16.62 9.42
C SER A 747 10.48 -15.19 9.73
N GLU A 748 9.42 -15.05 10.53
CA GLU A 748 8.89 -13.76 11.02
C GLU A 748 9.43 -13.34 12.38
#